data_AF-A0A1R4HRS4-F1
#
_entry.id   AF-A0A1R4HRS4-F1
#
_cell.length_a   1.000
_cell.length_b   1.000
_cell.length_c   1.000
_cell.angle_alpha   90.00
_cell.angle_beta   90.00
_cell.angle_gamma   90.00
#
_symmetry.space_group_name_H-M   'P 1'
#
loop_
_entity.id
_entity.type
_entity.pdbx_description
1 polymer ?
#
loop_
_entity_poly.entity_id
_entity_poly.type
_entity_poly.pdbx_seq_one_letter_code
_entity_poly.pdbx_strand_id
1 'polypeptide(L)'
;MTAPGNSGEGSFGAAVEAVNAGGAPATITFAPGLHAELSGTWWLTESVTIRGEGATVTWTQIDTLEWRPDSWLYLDEVNLQMFGLTIVGTADNWEPMIVLDEGPAGFPNIFDGVAIRNANGGGIQLDQAESDLEITGLRVTGGTEETEAHEEAVLEIQGVRGSVSVTDSTFEGLGGDALAIDGVSVTAEQQVRILGNTFVDLTPEESEHQGLAVNVDDVVSSPAVRGAEPALLIADNTFTRLGSEESTGIVAMEYVEGGVALLRNEFQDTEVDGETLYISGIQGNFGAEETLVIEDLTLMDSVARTTIGSVFGIDGVARLERVDVRESEAELAVFEIESVAPEVPISRPALVLRDVTLRGGGTAELPLDWGLLLDDVTGDTVLERVEVTGITADAGAVMMTEMAGGLLANQVVSRGNTAAGFVIEELDLETSEQRVEIRDSQFVGNTARRKDGGAGLTVNIDSSAERVGPTLEVRNTVVSDNRDGEVSGALFSVAGGVSSSGIDILVENSTFHNPDALGDDSVSWVSDLILEFESPNVEDRAEFVMRNSTIERRAGEASVTDEGVPAIRVSGSDVHTRMEHVSMPGGSIAQECRPDGRGALTVQNSAWGPEDGPPILAGPECLVTGTANTVPHSEDLPAGFADELPIADWLLGELVDNGGATPTMLPATRSPLLNSAVPSEVRTDQRGLSRPQGAGPDRGAVERAPSVIEIGADIAVRAGDPATLEVTRSGEVSDAARVSVALRDGTAIAGVDYTEEPIELSWAAGDAAAKEFTVDTRAGIPGVRDFTATLVSPVDTEVGERETATVMISQDDAGTDPVTDPVTDPVTDPVTDPVTDPGTDPGTDPGTDPVTDPGSDPGSDPGADPGADPGADPKTDPGTESATDPGAKPSTTTPLADTGASPAKGLVWVVLLLAAGGLLLAAGKLSRGILRSQRFHGNAG
;
A
#
# COMPACT_ATOMS: atom_id res chain seq x y z
N MET A 1 -39.91 41.35 -5.09
CA MET A 1 -39.62 42.39 -6.10
C MET A 1 -40.20 41.94 -7.44
N THR A 2 -40.88 42.81 -8.21
CA THR A 2 -41.64 42.38 -9.40
C THR A 2 -41.55 43.34 -10.59
N ALA A 3 -41.21 42.78 -11.75
CA ALA A 3 -41.27 43.36 -13.10
C ALA A 3 -40.32 44.56 -13.42
N PRO A 4 -39.76 44.62 -14.65
CA PRO A 4 -38.85 45.68 -15.07
C PRO A 4 -39.57 47.02 -15.12
N GLY A 5 -39.10 47.98 -14.32
CA GLY A 5 -39.70 49.32 -14.20
C GLY A 5 -39.85 49.83 -12.76
N ASN A 6 -39.81 48.93 -11.76
CA ASN A 6 -39.62 49.25 -10.33
C ASN A 6 -38.32 48.61 -9.77
N SER A 7 -37.45 48.12 -10.66
CA SER A 7 -36.37 47.16 -10.38
C SER A 7 -35.03 47.78 -9.95
N GLY A 8 -35.05 48.99 -9.38
CA GLY A 8 -33.83 49.67 -8.91
C GLY A 8 -33.55 49.44 -7.44
N GLU A 9 -32.31 49.73 -7.05
CA GLU A 9 -31.76 50.01 -5.71
C GLU A 9 -32.82 50.29 -4.61
N GLY A 10 -33.63 51.35 -4.76
CA GLY A 10 -34.64 51.74 -3.76
C GLY A 10 -35.77 50.74 -3.51
N SER A 11 -35.95 49.71 -4.36
CA SER A 11 -36.89 48.60 -4.12
C SER A 11 -36.29 47.44 -3.32
N PHE A 12 -34.95 47.28 -3.38
CA PHE A 12 -34.20 46.36 -2.54
C PHE A 12 -34.00 47.00 -1.16
N GLY A 13 -33.60 48.27 -1.11
CA GLY A 13 -33.47 49.01 0.16
C GLY A 13 -34.75 49.06 0.98
N ALA A 14 -35.92 49.26 0.34
CA ALA A 14 -37.21 49.19 1.04
C ALA A 14 -37.55 47.78 1.57
N ALA A 15 -36.93 46.72 1.02
CA ALA A 15 -37.05 45.36 1.55
C ALA A 15 -36.09 45.15 2.73
N VAL A 16 -34.84 45.60 2.63
CA VAL A 16 -33.84 45.59 3.71
C VAL A 16 -34.33 46.39 4.93
N GLU A 17 -34.83 47.61 4.74
CA GLU A 17 -35.46 48.41 5.81
C GLU A 17 -36.65 47.69 6.48
N ALA A 18 -37.39 46.88 5.73
CA ALA A 18 -38.53 46.12 6.25
C ALA A 18 -38.10 44.84 7.00
N VAL A 19 -36.95 44.24 6.64
CA VAL A 19 -36.32 43.14 7.38
C VAL A 19 -35.79 43.64 8.71
N ASN A 20 -34.93 44.68 8.69
CA ASN A 20 -34.30 45.28 9.87
C ASN A 20 -35.32 45.95 10.84
N ALA A 21 -36.59 46.08 10.44
CA ALA A 21 -37.67 46.53 11.30
C ALA A 21 -38.21 45.46 12.28
N GLY A 22 -37.60 44.26 12.33
CA GLY A 22 -37.81 43.25 13.38
C GLY A 22 -38.89 42.22 13.09
N GLY A 23 -38.83 41.59 11.90
CA GLY A 23 -39.79 40.55 11.48
C GLY A 23 -39.13 39.24 11.08
N ALA A 24 -38.80 38.37 12.03
CA ALA A 24 -38.07 37.12 11.77
C ALA A 24 -38.98 35.88 11.48
N PRO A 25 -38.58 34.99 10.55
CA PRO A 25 -37.65 35.23 9.45
C PRO A 25 -38.36 36.05 8.35
N ALA A 26 -37.73 37.14 7.91
CA ALA A 26 -38.23 37.90 6.76
C ALA A 26 -37.83 37.21 5.46
N THR A 27 -38.67 37.29 4.43
CA THR A 27 -38.32 36.74 3.10
C THR A 27 -38.27 37.82 2.04
N ILE A 28 -37.12 38.00 1.41
CA ILE A 28 -36.94 38.80 0.20
C ILE A 28 -37.04 37.86 -1.00
N THR A 29 -38.02 38.07 -1.88
CA THR A 29 -38.20 37.24 -3.09
C THR A 29 -38.01 38.09 -4.34
N PHE A 30 -37.05 37.73 -5.18
CA PHE A 30 -36.91 38.23 -6.54
C PHE A 30 -37.87 37.44 -7.46
N ALA A 31 -38.39 38.08 -8.50
CA ALA A 31 -39.22 37.37 -9.48
C ALA A 31 -38.33 36.61 -10.48
N PRO A 32 -38.70 35.38 -10.93
CA PRO A 32 -37.93 34.65 -11.92
C PRO A 32 -37.62 35.47 -13.17
N GLY A 33 -36.36 35.43 -13.64
CA GLY A 33 -35.88 36.20 -14.78
C GLY A 33 -35.84 37.72 -14.57
N LEU A 34 -35.93 38.21 -13.33
CA LEU A 34 -35.65 39.60 -13.00
C LEU A 34 -34.15 39.88 -13.13
N HIS A 35 -33.81 40.94 -13.84
CA HIS A 35 -32.50 41.58 -13.77
C HIS A 35 -32.62 42.83 -12.89
N ALA A 36 -31.79 42.93 -11.86
CA ALA A 36 -31.69 44.08 -10.98
C ALA A 36 -30.24 44.60 -10.96
N GLU A 37 -30.08 45.91 -11.00
CA GLU A 37 -28.79 46.60 -10.81
C GLU A 37 -28.81 47.22 -9.41
N LEU A 38 -27.85 46.83 -8.57
CA LEU A 38 -27.65 47.32 -7.20
C LEU A 38 -26.27 47.97 -7.07
N SER A 39 -26.12 48.87 -6.10
CA SER A 39 -24.87 49.59 -5.84
C SER A 39 -24.69 49.84 -4.35
N GLY A 40 -23.43 49.87 -3.90
CA GLY A 40 -23.03 50.06 -2.50
C GLY A 40 -23.41 48.91 -1.56
N THR A 41 -22.89 48.96 -0.33
CA THR A 41 -23.11 47.96 0.73
C THR A 41 -24.50 48.01 1.35
N TRP A 42 -25.12 46.84 1.55
CA TRP A 42 -26.40 46.69 2.24
C TRP A 42 -26.25 45.93 3.55
N TRP A 43 -26.74 46.54 4.62
CA TRP A 43 -26.58 46.06 5.99
C TRP A 43 -27.88 45.36 6.45
N LEU A 44 -27.78 44.11 6.85
CA LEU A 44 -28.87 43.34 7.47
C LEU A 44 -28.56 43.11 8.95
N THR A 45 -29.54 43.42 9.80
CA THR A 45 -29.46 43.26 11.26
C THR A 45 -30.56 42.34 11.80
N GLU A 46 -31.25 41.62 10.93
CA GLU A 46 -32.26 40.60 11.24
C GLU A 46 -32.08 39.42 10.28
N SER A 47 -32.20 38.18 10.79
CA SER A 47 -31.96 36.98 9.95
C SER A 47 -32.99 36.87 8.82
N VAL A 48 -32.51 36.55 7.60
CA VAL A 48 -33.29 36.70 6.36
C VAL A 48 -33.21 35.49 5.45
N THR A 49 -34.30 35.23 4.73
CA THR A 49 -34.33 34.32 3.59
C THR A 49 -34.41 35.11 2.27
N ILE A 50 -33.46 34.92 1.36
CA ILE A 50 -33.44 35.50 0.02
C ILE A 50 -33.75 34.40 -1.01
N ARG A 51 -34.75 34.61 -1.87
CA ARG A 51 -35.15 33.65 -2.92
C ARG A 51 -35.10 34.30 -4.30
N GLY A 52 -34.33 33.69 -5.20
CA GLY A 52 -34.06 34.15 -6.57
C GLY A 52 -34.89 33.45 -7.66
N GLU A 53 -35.08 32.14 -7.57
CA GLU A 53 -35.66 31.26 -8.62
C GLU A 53 -35.30 31.69 -10.07
N GLY A 54 -34.00 31.78 -10.36
CA GLY A 54 -33.50 32.16 -11.69
C GLY A 54 -33.55 33.66 -11.99
N ALA A 55 -33.55 34.51 -10.95
CA ALA A 55 -33.25 35.93 -11.08
C ALA A 55 -31.73 36.17 -11.12
N THR A 56 -31.33 37.25 -11.79
CA THR A 56 -29.94 37.72 -11.87
C THR A 56 -29.84 39.10 -11.25
N VAL A 57 -28.93 39.27 -10.28
CA VAL A 57 -28.65 40.53 -9.62
C VAL A 57 -27.23 40.93 -9.98
N THR A 58 -27.11 42.01 -10.74
CA THR A 58 -25.82 42.61 -11.07
C THR A 58 -25.53 43.69 -10.05
N TRP A 59 -24.34 43.64 -9.48
CA TRP A 59 -23.86 44.64 -8.55
C TRP A 59 -22.81 45.50 -9.24
N THR A 60 -22.90 46.80 -9.05
CA THR A 60 -21.94 47.77 -9.59
C THR A 60 -21.23 48.44 -8.42
N GLN A 61 -19.93 48.18 -8.30
CA GLN A 61 -19.05 48.86 -7.35
C GLN A 61 -19.08 50.38 -7.57
N ILE A 62 -18.98 51.16 -6.50
CA ILE A 62 -18.80 52.61 -6.56
C ILE A 62 -17.45 52.91 -5.92
N ASP A 63 -16.47 53.36 -6.71
CA ASP A 63 -15.19 53.86 -6.19
C ASP A 63 -15.40 54.90 -5.07
N THR A 64 -15.22 54.50 -3.82
CA THR A 64 -15.12 55.42 -2.68
C THR A 64 -13.78 55.31 -1.97
N LEU A 65 -13.11 56.46 -1.85
CA LEU A 65 -11.73 56.63 -1.39
C LEU A 65 -11.51 56.45 0.13
N GLU A 66 -12.30 55.60 0.81
CA GLU A 66 -12.19 55.38 2.27
C GLU A 66 -11.92 53.90 2.61
N TRP A 67 -11.01 53.68 3.56
CA TRP A 67 -10.62 52.38 4.12
C TRP A 67 -11.81 51.70 4.87
N ARG A 68 -12.64 50.99 4.13
CA ARG A 68 -13.62 49.99 4.60
C ARG A 68 -13.71 48.91 3.53
N PRO A 69 -13.93 47.63 3.90
CA PRO A 69 -14.39 46.65 2.92
C PRO A 69 -15.77 47.10 2.39
N ASP A 70 -15.86 47.39 1.10
CA ASP A 70 -17.07 47.80 0.36
C ASP A 70 -17.88 46.56 -0.08
N SER A 71 -18.04 45.57 0.82
CA SER A 71 -18.83 44.35 0.63
C SER A 71 -20.24 44.68 0.13
N TRP A 72 -20.84 43.85 -0.74
CA TRP A 72 -22.14 44.18 -1.33
C TRP A 72 -23.32 43.84 -0.41
N LEU A 73 -23.22 42.74 0.33
CA LEU A 73 -24.19 42.36 1.35
C LEU A 73 -23.46 42.01 2.66
N TYR A 74 -23.62 42.86 3.68
CA TYR A 74 -23.05 42.67 5.01
C TYR A 74 -24.14 42.26 6.00
N LEU A 75 -23.87 41.21 6.78
CA LEU A 75 -24.73 40.70 7.83
C LEU A 75 -23.97 40.74 9.16
N ASP A 76 -24.55 41.39 10.17
CA ASP A 76 -23.96 41.66 11.49
C ASP A 76 -24.82 40.99 12.57
N GLU A 77 -24.24 40.08 13.36
CA GLU A 77 -24.92 39.24 14.36
C GLU A 77 -26.16 38.48 13.81
N VAL A 78 -26.19 38.06 12.54
CA VAL A 78 -27.37 37.37 11.93
C VAL A 78 -27.05 36.32 10.88
N ASN A 79 -28.02 35.42 10.61
CA ASN A 79 -27.89 34.32 9.66
C ASN A 79 -28.67 34.55 8.34
N LEU A 80 -28.19 33.96 7.26
CA LEU A 80 -28.69 34.10 5.89
C LEU A 80 -29.10 32.75 5.28
N GLN A 81 -30.22 32.72 4.57
CA GLN A 81 -30.56 31.61 3.68
C GLN A 81 -30.82 32.12 2.27
N MET A 82 -29.99 31.77 1.30
CA MET A 82 -30.10 32.19 -0.10
C MET A 82 -30.39 31.01 -1.03
N PHE A 83 -31.39 31.18 -1.90
CA PHE A 83 -31.86 30.12 -2.81
C PHE A 83 -31.96 30.59 -4.27
N GLY A 84 -31.32 29.89 -5.20
CA GLY A 84 -31.61 29.96 -6.64
C GLY A 84 -31.37 31.33 -7.29
N LEU A 85 -30.33 32.06 -6.87
CA LEU A 85 -30.00 33.42 -7.34
C LEU A 85 -28.69 33.41 -8.13
N THR A 86 -28.60 34.18 -9.22
CA THR A 86 -27.31 34.52 -9.83
C THR A 86 -26.89 35.93 -9.41
N ILE A 87 -25.71 36.05 -8.83
CA ILE A 87 -25.05 37.31 -8.48
C ILE A 87 -23.92 37.53 -9.50
N VAL A 88 -23.83 38.73 -10.05
CA VAL A 88 -22.83 39.08 -11.08
C VAL A 88 -22.08 40.32 -10.65
N GLY A 89 -20.76 40.19 -10.56
CA GLY A 89 -19.86 41.28 -10.21
C GLY A 89 -19.34 42.09 -11.39
N THR A 90 -18.71 43.21 -11.06
CA THR A 90 -17.86 43.99 -11.96
C THR A 90 -16.46 43.36 -12.03
N ALA A 91 -15.75 43.58 -13.15
CA ALA A 91 -14.44 42.94 -13.40
C ALA A 91 -13.35 43.33 -12.38
N ASP A 92 -13.50 44.50 -11.75
CA ASP A 92 -12.57 45.04 -10.75
C ASP A 92 -12.99 44.70 -9.29
N ASN A 93 -13.84 43.69 -9.05
CA ASN A 93 -14.31 43.38 -7.69
C ASN A 93 -13.41 42.38 -6.96
N TRP A 94 -12.56 42.94 -6.09
CA TRP A 94 -11.58 42.23 -5.28
C TRP A 94 -12.06 41.86 -3.87
N GLU A 95 -13.18 42.43 -3.42
CA GLU A 95 -13.68 42.25 -2.05
C GLU A 95 -14.88 41.29 -1.98
N PRO A 96 -15.11 40.62 -0.83
CA PRO A 96 -16.20 39.67 -0.62
C PRO A 96 -17.58 40.26 -0.93
N MET A 97 -18.26 39.65 -1.91
CA MET A 97 -19.59 40.07 -2.33
C MET A 97 -20.66 39.86 -1.24
N ILE A 98 -20.45 38.87 -0.36
CA ILE A 98 -21.29 38.60 0.81
C ILE A 98 -20.37 38.39 2.01
N VAL A 99 -20.60 39.11 3.11
CA VAL A 99 -19.92 38.92 4.39
C VAL A 99 -20.95 38.59 5.47
N LEU A 100 -20.69 37.54 6.24
CA LEU A 100 -21.46 37.12 7.40
C LEU A 100 -20.58 37.21 8.65
N ASP A 101 -20.83 38.19 9.51
CA ASP A 101 -20.03 38.51 10.69
C ASP A 101 -20.80 38.16 11.99
N GLU A 102 -20.12 37.46 12.91
CA GLU A 102 -20.61 37.02 14.24
C GLU A 102 -21.99 36.29 14.23
N GLY A 103 -22.22 35.38 13.27
CA GLY A 103 -23.52 34.69 13.09
C GLY A 103 -24.03 33.91 14.33
N PRO A 104 -25.26 34.16 14.85
CA PRO A 104 -25.69 33.62 16.14
C PRO A 104 -26.29 32.21 16.05
N ALA A 105 -26.14 31.44 17.14
CA ALA A 105 -26.64 30.08 17.22
C ALA A 105 -28.16 29.92 17.02
N GLY A 106 -28.55 28.85 16.32
CA GLY A 106 -29.94 28.36 16.25
C GLY A 106 -30.70 28.65 14.94
N PHE A 107 -30.05 29.25 13.94
CA PHE A 107 -30.57 29.36 12.58
C PHE A 107 -29.40 29.10 11.60
N PRO A 108 -29.46 28.07 10.73
CA PRO A 108 -28.33 27.71 9.88
C PRO A 108 -28.18 28.70 8.72
N ASN A 109 -26.93 28.88 8.29
CA ASN A 109 -26.59 29.58 7.06
C ASN A 109 -26.71 28.62 5.88
N ILE A 110 -27.50 28.97 4.86
CA ILE A 110 -27.79 28.08 3.73
C ILE A 110 -27.59 28.80 2.40
N PHE A 111 -26.84 28.21 1.48
CA PHE A 111 -26.71 28.65 0.09
C PHE A 111 -27.03 27.49 -0.85
N ASP A 112 -28.21 27.50 -1.46
CA ASP A 112 -28.72 26.41 -2.33
C ASP A 112 -28.97 26.94 -3.75
N GLY A 113 -28.24 26.38 -4.72
CA GLY A 113 -28.35 26.73 -6.14
C GLY A 113 -28.01 28.20 -6.44
N VAL A 114 -27.09 28.79 -5.67
CA VAL A 114 -26.59 30.14 -5.88
C VAL A 114 -25.48 30.11 -6.94
N ALA A 115 -25.42 31.13 -7.79
CA ALA A 115 -24.33 31.30 -8.75
C ALA A 115 -23.67 32.67 -8.57
N ILE A 116 -22.35 32.72 -8.56
CA ILE A 116 -21.53 33.93 -8.48
C ILE A 116 -20.68 34.00 -9.76
N ARG A 117 -20.61 35.19 -10.36
CA ARG A 117 -19.87 35.43 -11.61
C ARG A 117 -19.01 36.68 -11.51
N ASN A 118 -17.83 36.63 -12.12
CA ASN A 118 -16.79 37.66 -11.99
C ASN A 118 -16.39 37.85 -10.50
N ALA A 119 -16.19 36.75 -9.78
CA ALA A 119 -15.56 36.81 -8.47
C ALA A 119 -14.05 36.69 -8.66
N ASN A 120 -13.35 37.81 -8.48
CA ASN A 120 -11.92 37.94 -8.77
C ASN A 120 -11.04 38.11 -7.51
N GLY A 121 -11.63 38.30 -6.33
CA GLY A 121 -10.90 38.33 -5.05
C GLY A 121 -11.73 37.99 -3.80
N GLY A 122 -13.06 37.88 -3.89
CA GLY A 122 -13.89 37.40 -2.78
C GLY A 122 -15.35 37.18 -3.20
N GLY A 123 -15.91 36.02 -2.84
CA GLY A 123 -17.29 35.65 -3.20
C GLY A 123 -18.22 35.64 -2.00
N ILE A 124 -17.93 34.77 -1.02
CA ILE A 124 -18.65 34.67 0.25
C ILE A 124 -17.61 34.49 1.36
N GLN A 125 -17.61 35.38 2.34
CA GLN A 125 -16.85 35.28 3.58
C GLN A 125 -17.80 35.04 4.75
N LEU A 126 -17.43 34.13 5.66
CA LEU A 126 -18.14 33.87 6.91
C LEU A 126 -17.17 33.90 8.09
N ASP A 127 -17.35 34.85 9.00
CA ASP A 127 -16.51 35.04 10.17
C ASP A 127 -17.28 34.71 11.48
N GLN A 128 -16.69 33.89 12.33
CA GLN A 128 -17.12 33.64 13.73
C GLN A 128 -18.58 33.17 13.90
N ALA A 129 -19.09 32.32 13.00
CA ALA A 129 -20.47 31.83 13.07
C ALA A 129 -20.67 30.70 14.11
N GLU A 130 -21.64 30.87 15.02
CA GLU A 130 -22.08 29.89 16.02
C GLU A 130 -23.20 28.95 15.48
N SER A 131 -23.29 28.75 14.16
CA SER A 131 -24.35 28.00 13.48
C SER A 131 -23.81 27.08 12.36
N ASP A 132 -24.55 26.03 12.02
CA ASP A 132 -24.20 25.15 10.91
C ASP A 132 -24.27 25.89 9.55
N LEU A 133 -23.36 25.55 8.64
CA LEU A 133 -23.28 26.07 7.27
C LEU A 133 -23.54 24.96 6.24
N GLU A 134 -24.52 25.20 5.37
CA GLU A 134 -24.92 24.29 4.28
C GLU A 134 -24.84 25.00 2.92
N ILE A 135 -23.87 24.59 2.10
CA ILE A 135 -23.67 25.08 0.73
C ILE A 135 -23.89 23.91 -0.22
N THR A 136 -24.84 24.07 -1.14
CA THR A 136 -25.27 23.03 -2.07
C THR A 136 -25.47 23.61 -3.47
N GLY A 137 -24.77 23.08 -4.47
CA GLY A 137 -24.90 23.52 -5.85
C GLY A 137 -24.48 24.97 -6.09
N LEU A 138 -23.54 25.50 -5.29
CA LEU A 138 -22.91 26.79 -5.53
C LEU A 138 -22.13 26.75 -6.85
N ARG A 139 -22.20 27.81 -7.65
CA ARG A 139 -21.44 27.92 -8.91
C ARG A 139 -20.68 29.21 -8.96
N VAL A 140 -19.37 29.15 -8.81
CA VAL A 140 -18.46 30.30 -8.84
C VAL A 140 -17.75 30.30 -10.19
N THR A 141 -17.73 31.46 -10.84
CA THR A 141 -17.00 31.69 -12.10
C THR A 141 -16.21 32.99 -12.00
N GLY A 142 -14.91 32.94 -12.30
CA GLY A 142 -14.04 34.12 -12.31
C GLY A 142 -14.26 35.03 -13.52
N GLY A 143 -13.46 36.09 -13.58
CA GLY A 143 -13.46 37.10 -14.64
C GLY A 143 -12.66 36.72 -15.88
N THR A 144 -12.44 37.68 -16.78
CA THR A 144 -11.82 37.45 -18.10
C THR A 144 -10.51 38.19 -18.34
N GLU A 145 -9.93 38.82 -17.31
CA GLU A 145 -8.65 39.52 -17.39
C GLU A 145 -7.65 38.81 -16.47
N GLU A 146 -6.38 38.79 -16.82
CA GLU A 146 -5.29 38.24 -16.00
C GLU A 146 -5.26 39.04 -14.69
N THR A 147 -5.66 38.41 -13.58
CA THR A 147 -5.76 39.05 -12.25
C THR A 147 -4.52 38.76 -11.43
N GLU A 148 -3.88 39.82 -10.92
CA GLU A 148 -2.90 39.70 -9.83
C GLU A 148 -3.54 38.92 -8.67
N ALA A 149 -2.83 37.97 -8.07
CA ALA A 149 -3.38 37.16 -6.99
C ALA A 149 -3.59 38.01 -5.72
N HIS A 150 -4.55 37.63 -4.88
CA HIS A 150 -4.90 38.36 -3.67
C HIS A 150 -5.13 37.42 -2.48
N GLU A 151 -5.02 38.00 -1.27
CA GLU A 151 -4.85 37.32 0.02
C GLU A 151 -6.08 36.50 0.50
N GLU A 152 -7.22 36.49 -0.21
CA GLU A 152 -8.51 35.95 0.25
C GLU A 152 -9.13 34.91 -0.72
N ALA A 153 -9.77 33.88 -0.16
CA ALA A 153 -10.42 32.82 -0.95
C ALA A 153 -11.82 33.22 -1.43
N VAL A 154 -12.26 32.66 -2.57
CA VAL A 154 -13.58 33.02 -3.14
C VAL A 154 -14.75 32.49 -2.30
N LEU A 155 -14.57 31.36 -1.61
CA LEU A 155 -15.40 30.95 -0.48
C LEU A 155 -14.52 30.81 0.75
N GLU A 156 -14.67 31.71 1.70
CA GLU A 156 -13.88 31.78 2.93
C GLU A 156 -14.77 31.53 4.16
N ILE A 157 -14.31 30.64 5.04
CA ILE A 157 -15.07 30.15 6.19
C ILE A 157 -14.16 30.17 7.42
N GLN A 158 -14.20 31.23 8.23
CA GLN A 158 -13.38 31.42 9.42
C GLN A 158 -14.16 31.26 10.73
N GLY A 159 -13.62 30.51 11.69
CA GLY A 159 -14.05 30.52 13.09
C GLY A 159 -15.42 29.89 13.38
N VAL A 160 -15.92 29.00 12.51
CA VAL A 160 -17.27 28.40 12.64
C VAL A 160 -17.34 27.40 13.79
N ARG A 161 -18.40 27.46 14.60
CA ARG A 161 -18.74 26.49 15.65
C ARG A 161 -19.98 25.70 15.28
N GLY A 162 -19.82 24.80 14.31
CA GLY A 162 -20.93 24.09 13.68
C GLY A 162 -20.45 23.04 12.69
N SER A 163 -21.39 22.31 12.09
CA SER A 163 -21.10 21.53 10.89
C SER A 163 -20.89 22.47 9.72
N VAL A 164 -19.88 22.20 8.89
CA VAL A 164 -19.66 22.89 7.62
C VAL A 164 -19.86 21.88 6.51
N SER A 165 -20.64 22.23 5.49
CA SER A 165 -20.83 21.38 4.32
C SER A 165 -20.82 22.18 3.02
N VAL A 166 -19.96 21.78 2.09
CA VAL A 166 -19.87 22.31 0.72
C VAL A 166 -20.05 21.13 -0.23
N THR A 167 -21.17 21.12 -0.95
CA THR A 167 -21.64 19.96 -1.70
C THR A 167 -22.11 20.28 -3.11
N ASP A 168 -21.90 19.36 -4.06
CA ASP A 168 -22.36 19.43 -5.45
C ASP A 168 -22.01 20.77 -6.16
N SER A 169 -20.96 21.47 -5.72
CA SER A 169 -20.62 22.83 -6.14
C SER A 169 -19.53 22.88 -7.21
N THR A 170 -19.44 23.99 -7.94
CA THR A 170 -18.50 24.16 -9.06
C THR A 170 -17.74 25.47 -8.92
N PHE A 171 -16.41 25.41 -9.05
CA PHE A 171 -15.49 26.53 -9.03
C PHE A 171 -14.70 26.52 -10.33
N GLU A 172 -14.86 27.56 -11.16
CA GLU A 172 -14.35 27.63 -12.54
C GLU A 172 -13.62 28.96 -12.81
N GLY A 173 -12.37 28.90 -13.29
CA GLY A 173 -11.69 30.10 -13.83
C GLY A 173 -11.26 31.14 -12.81
N LEU A 174 -10.85 30.75 -11.59
CA LEU A 174 -10.55 31.69 -10.49
C LEU A 174 -9.07 32.10 -10.46
N GLY A 175 -8.83 33.35 -10.06
CA GLY A 175 -7.49 33.96 -9.90
C GLY A 175 -6.97 33.96 -8.46
N GLY A 176 -7.47 33.03 -7.63
CA GLY A 176 -7.13 32.85 -6.21
C GLY A 176 -7.81 31.59 -5.68
N ASP A 177 -7.68 31.32 -4.39
CA ASP A 177 -8.12 30.05 -3.80
C ASP A 177 -9.64 29.85 -3.89
N ALA A 178 -10.08 28.66 -4.26
CA ALA A 178 -11.50 28.39 -4.48
C ALA A 178 -12.30 28.25 -3.17
N LEU A 179 -11.71 27.61 -2.15
CA LEU A 179 -12.32 27.35 -0.85
C LEU A 179 -11.24 27.37 0.24
N ALA A 180 -11.36 28.27 1.22
CA ALA A 180 -10.59 28.26 2.46
C ALA A 180 -11.51 28.04 3.67
N ILE A 181 -11.05 27.21 4.60
CA ILE A 181 -11.70 26.89 5.87
C ILE A 181 -10.65 27.05 6.97
N ASP A 182 -10.91 27.90 7.97
CA ASP A 182 -10.00 28.17 9.09
C ASP A 182 -10.77 28.15 10.43
N GLY A 183 -10.16 27.64 11.48
CA GLY A 183 -10.64 27.79 12.86
C GLY A 183 -11.98 27.10 13.17
N VAL A 184 -12.34 26.04 12.45
CA VAL A 184 -13.64 25.38 12.60
C VAL A 184 -13.66 24.40 13.78
N SER A 185 -14.53 24.66 14.75
CA SER A 185 -14.72 23.80 15.92
C SER A 185 -15.95 22.90 15.79
N VAL A 186 -15.76 21.58 15.75
CA VAL A 186 -16.83 20.58 15.65
C VAL A 186 -17.02 19.77 16.95
N THR A 187 -18.24 19.38 17.27
CA THR A 187 -18.48 18.33 18.28
C THR A 187 -18.31 16.94 17.66
N ALA A 188 -18.23 15.88 18.48
CA ALA A 188 -18.10 14.49 18.02
C ALA A 188 -19.31 13.94 17.21
N GLU A 189 -20.37 14.74 17.01
CA GLU A 189 -21.52 14.43 16.14
C GLU A 189 -21.56 15.33 14.87
N GLN A 190 -20.63 16.28 14.74
CA GLN A 190 -20.52 17.25 13.64
C GLN A 190 -19.24 16.99 12.83
N GLN A 191 -19.20 17.50 11.59
CA GLN A 191 -18.08 17.32 10.67
C GLN A 191 -17.96 18.53 9.74
N VAL A 192 -16.75 18.73 9.20
CA VAL A 192 -16.52 19.49 7.97
C VAL A 192 -16.61 18.52 6.79
N ARG A 193 -17.43 18.83 5.78
CA ARG A 193 -17.70 17.96 4.63
C ARG A 193 -17.55 18.70 3.30
N ILE A 194 -16.68 18.22 2.42
CA ILE A 194 -16.48 18.75 1.06
C ILE A 194 -16.75 17.60 0.09
N LEU A 195 -17.97 17.55 -0.47
CA LEU A 195 -18.49 16.37 -1.17
C LEU A 195 -18.97 16.67 -2.60
N GLY A 196 -18.50 15.91 -3.59
CA GLY A 196 -19.06 15.97 -4.95
C GLY A 196 -18.80 17.28 -5.70
N ASN A 197 -17.76 18.04 -5.33
CA ASN A 197 -17.47 19.34 -5.93
C ASN A 197 -16.52 19.22 -7.13
N THR A 198 -16.61 20.17 -8.06
CA THR A 198 -15.75 20.28 -9.23
C THR A 198 -14.96 21.57 -9.20
N PHE A 199 -13.63 21.45 -9.23
CA PHE A 199 -12.66 22.53 -9.34
C PHE A 199 -12.00 22.45 -10.72
N VAL A 200 -12.09 23.52 -11.51
CA VAL A 200 -11.58 23.52 -12.89
C VAL A 200 -11.01 24.88 -13.30
N ASP A 201 -9.92 24.90 -14.06
CA ASP A 201 -9.31 26.13 -14.58
C ASP A 201 -8.95 27.14 -13.47
N LEU A 202 -8.35 26.67 -12.37
CA LEU A 202 -7.78 27.55 -11.35
C LEU A 202 -6.30 27.75 -11.68
N THR A 203 -5.93 28.90 -12.23
CA THR A 203 -4.56 29.19 -12.70
C THR A 203 -4.08 30.61 -12.31
N PRO A 204 -3.90 30.92 -11.02
CA PRO A 204 -3.39 32.21 -10.57
C PRO A 204 -1.87 32.32 -10.72
N GLU A 205 -1.37 33.53 -11.01
CA GLU A 205 0.08 33.80 -11.16
C GLU A 205 0.84 33.64 -9.83
N GLU A 206 0.25 34.04 -8.71
CA GLU A 206 0.77 33.87 -7.34
C GLU A 206 -0.33 33.20 -6.46
N SER A 207 -0.02 32.70 -5.27
CA SER A 207 -0.98 32.01 -4.38
C SER A 207 -0.59 32.24 -2.92
N GLU A 208 -1.36 33.01 -2.16
CA GLU A 208 -0.98 33.33 -0.76
C GLU A 208 -1.37 32.24 0.25
N HIS A 209 -2.43 31.45 0.00
CA HIS A 209 -2.73 30.28 0.81
C HIS A 209 -1.97 29.03 0.36
N GLN A 210 -1.94 28.05 1.26
CA GLN A 210 -1.34 26.76 0.98
C GLN A 210 -2.12 25.90 -0.03
N GLY A 211 -3.41 26.17 -0.28
CA GLY A 211 -4.30 25.26 -1.00
C GLY A 211 -5.18 25.91 -2.08
N LEU A 212 -4.74 25.84 -3.34
CA LEU A 212 -5.36 26.47 -4.52
C LEU A 212 -6.85 26.14 -4.73
N ALA A 213 -7.26 24.89 -4.45
CA ALA A 213 -8.65 24.46 -4.59
C ALA A 213 -9.35 24.31 -3.23
N VAL A 214 -8.65 23.75 -2.25
CA VAL A 214 -9.15 23.54 -0.88
C VAL A 214 -8.02 23.79 0.11
N ASN A 215 -8.14 24.82 0.94
CA ASN A 215 -7.31 25.06 2.10
C ASN A 215 -8.12 24.79 3.38
N VAL A 216 -7.58 24.00 4.33
CA VAL A 216 -8.23 23.70 5.61
C VAL A 216 -7.23 23.81 6.77
N ASP A 217 -7.45 24.77 7.66
CA ASP A 217 -6.63 25.01 8.86
C ASP A 217 -7.48 24.95 10.15
N ASP A 218 -6.83 24.67 11.28
CA ASP A 218 -7.35 24.70 12.66
C ASP A 218 -8.75 24.04 12.84
N VAL A 219 -8.98 22.87 12.23
CA VAL A 219 -10.21 22.07 12.44
C VAL A 219 -10.12 21.28 13.73
N VAL A 220 -10.79 21.77 14.78
CA VAL A 220 -10.73 21.20 16.13
C VAL A 220 -11.99 20.42 16.49
N SER A 221 -11.88 19.12 16.73
CA SER A 221 -12.98 18.30 17.27
C SER A 221 -12.96 18.17 18.80
N SER A 222 -14.13 18.11 19.42
CA SER A 222 -14.24 17.62 20.80
C SER A 222 -13.84 16.13 20.88
N PRO A 223 -13.21 15.65 21.98
CA PRO A 223 -12.70 14.28 22.08
C PRO A 223 -13.69 13.20 21.64
N ALA A 224 -13.30 12.49 20.58
CA ALA A 224 -14.13 11.49 19.91
C ALA A 224 -14.50 10.32 20.84
N VAL A 225 -15.73 9.80 20.69
CA VAL A 225 -16.07 8.47 21.24
C VAL A 225 -15.56 7.41 20.26
N ARG A 226 -15.16 6.24 20.78
CA ARG A 226 -14.65 5.16 19.93
C ARG A 226 -15.62 4.78 18.81
N GLY A 227 -15.16 4.90 17.56
CA GLY A 227 -15.95 4.68 16.35
C GLY A 227 -16.78 5.91 15.90
N ALA A 228 -16.37 7.12 16.28
CA ALA A 228 -16.87 8.34 15.67
C ALA A 228 -16.42 8.48 14.19
N GLU A 229 -17.19 9.25 13.43
CA GLU A 229 -16.85 9.69 12.07
C GLU A 229 -15.65 10.68 12.12
N PRO A 230 -14.85 10.82 11.05
CA PRO A 230 -13.72 11.75 11.01
C PRO A 230 -14.19 13.21 11.10
N ALA A 231 -13.40 14.09 11.72
CA ALA A 231 -13.73 15.52 11.83
C ALA A 231 -13.81 16.20 10.46
N LEU A 232 -12.94 15.79 9.51
CA LEU A 232 -12.90 16.28 8.14
C LEU A 232 -13.12 15.13 7.14
N LEU A 233 -14.09 15.31 6.23
CA LEU A 233 -14.39 14.38 5.14
C LEU A 233 -14.38 15.11 3.79
N ILE A 234 -13.47 14.72 2.91
CA ILE A 234 -13.33 15.26 1.55
C ILE A 234 -13.53 14.10 0.58
N ALA A 235 -14.65 14.06 -0.14
CA ALA A 235 -14.98 12.90 -0.96
C ALA A 235 -15.68 13.20 -2.29
N ASP A 236 -15.47 12.33 -3.27
CA ASP A 236 -16.12 12.38 -4.59
C ASP A 236 -15.86 13.71 -5.36
N ASN A 237 -14.77 14.43 -5.06
CA ASN A 237 -14.43 15.70 -5.73
C ASN A 237 -13.50 15.49 -6.93
N THR A 238 -13.62 16.36 -7.93
CA THR A 238 -12.81 16.36 -9.15
C THR A 238 -12.02 17.66 -9.29
N PHE A 239 -10.71 17.55 -9.50
CA PHE A 239 -9.76 18.65 -9.66
C PHE A 239 -9.14 18.55 -11.06
N THR A 240 -9.33 19.55 -11.93
CA THR A 240 -8.94 19.43 -13.35
C THR A 240 -8.36 20.72 -13.92
N ARG A 241 -7.18 20.69 -14.57
CA ARG A 241 -6.56 21.90 -15.17
C ARG A 241 -6.34 22.99 -14.13
N LEU A 242 -5.59 22.64 -13.09
CA LEU A 242 -5.25 23.51 -11.97
C LEU A 242 -3.74 23.73 -11.95
N GLY A 243 -3.27 24.95 -11.70
CA GLY A 243 -1.83 25.17 -11.58
C GLY A 243 -1.41 26.54 -11.08
N SER A 244 -0.19 26.65 -10.56
CA SER A 244 0.38 27.90 -10.03
C SER A 244 1.89 27.76 -9.81
N GLU A 245 2.64 28.83 -10.07
CA GLU A 245 4.09 28.89 -9.84
C GLU A 245 4.45 29.10 -8.35
N GLU A 246 3.49 29.46 -7.47
CA GLU A 246 3.78 29.74 -6.05
C GLU A 246 2.91 28.98 -5.02
N SER A 247 1.89 28.22 -5.44
CA SER A 247 1.01 27.52 -4.49
C SER A 247 1.69 26.32 -3.80
N THR A 248 1.41 26.11 -2.51
CA THR A 248 1.96 24.99 -1.72
C THR A 248 1.23 23.66 -2.01
N GLY A 249 0.00 23.73 -2.51
CA GLY A 249 -0.98 22.65 -2.43
C GLY A 249 -2.14 22.87 -3.41
N ILE A 250 -2.70 21.82 -4.02
CA ILE A 250 -4.06 21.93 -4.60
C ILE A 250 -5.09 21.70 -3.51
N VAL A 251 -4.87 20.68 -2.70
CA VAL A 251 -5.55 20.48 -1.42
C VAL A 251 -4.51 20.56 -0.30
N ALA A 252 -4.66 21.52 0.60
CA ALA A 252 -3.81 21.72 1.76
C ALA A 252 -4.60 21.55 3.07
N MET A 253 -3.98 20.90 4.05
CA MET A 253 -4.55 20.71 5.39
C MET A 253 -3.49 20.91 6.47
N GLU A 254 -3.74 21.80 7.44
CA GLU A 254 -2.93 21.97 8.64
C GLU A 254 -3.79 21.81 9.92
N TYR A 255 -3.15 21.41 11.03
CA TYR A 255 -3.72 21.32 12.40
C TYR A 255 -5.11 20.68 12.60
N VAL A 256 -5.47 19.62 11.85
CA VAL A 256 -6.76 18.93 12.03
C VAL A 256 -6.77 17.98 13.24
N GLU A 257 -7.50 18.32 14.31
CA GLU A 257 -7.79 17.41 15.44
C GLU A 257 -9.08 16.61 15.21
N GLY A 258 -9.00 15.27 15.14
CA GLY A 258 -10.20 14.41 15.05
C GLY A 258 -10.27 13.43 13.89
N GLY A 259 -9.20 13.35 13.10
CA GLY A 259 -9.08 12.43 11.99
C GLY A 259 -9.67 12.95 10.68
N VAL A 260 -9.06 12.49 9.59
CA VAL A 260 -9.25 13.00 8.23
C VAL A 260 -9.54 11.83 7.29
N ALA A 261 -10.51 12.00 6.39
CA ALA A 261 -10.81 11.03 5.34
C ALA A 261 -10.89 11.69 3.95
N LEU A 262 -10.05 11.21 3.02
CA LEU A 262 -10.08 11.56 1.60
C LEU A 262 -10.56 10.33 0.81
N LEU A 263 -11.77 10.37 0.25
CA LEU A 263 -12.38 9.19 -0.39
C LEU A 263 -12.80 9.49 -1.83
N ARG A 264 -12.32 8.73 -2.82
CA ARG A 264 -12.72 8.83 -4.25
C ARG A 264 -12.53 10.23 -4.85
N ASN A 265 -11.40 10.87 -4.57
CA ASN A 265 -11.05 12.15 -5.20
C ASN A 265 -10.17 11.92 -6.44
N GLU A 266 -10.38 12.70 -7.49
CA GLU A 266 -9.70 12.59 -8.78
C GLU A 266 -9.02 13.90 -9.15
N PHE A 267 -7.71 13.84 -9.44
CA PHE A 267 -6.89 14.94 -9.91
C PHE A 267 -6.43 14.64 -11.35
N GLN A 268 -6.63 15.59 -12.26
CA GLN A 268 -6.26 15.43 -13.66
C GLN A 268 -5.64 16.71 -14.26
N ASP A 269 -4.54 16.58 -14.99
CA ASP A 269 -3.95 17.69 -15.78
C ASP A 269 -3.63 18.88 -14.86
N THR A 270 -2.91 18.64 -13.77
CA THR A 270 -2.61 19.67 -12.75
C THR A 270 -1.10 19.91 -12.59
N GLU A 271 -0.66 21.17 -12.52
CA GLU A 271 0.75 21.58 -12.56
C GLU A 271 1.04 22.65 -11.50
N VAL A 272 1.66 22.24 -10.38
CA VAL A 272 2.02 23.16 -9.28
C VAL A 272 3.49 22.94 -8.87
N ASP A 273 4.20 24.04 -8.59
CA ASP A 273 5.59 23.98 -8.12
C ASP A 273 5.71 23.38 -6.70
N GLY A 274 4.65 23.54 -5.88
CA GLY A 274 4.45 22.88 -4.60
C GLY A 274 3.88 21.46 -4.74
N GLU A 275 2.75 21.19 -4.10
CA GLU A 275 2.18 19.84 -3.97
C GLU A 275 0.77 19.72 -4.52
N THR A 276 0.40 18.55 -5.04
CA THR A 276 -0.98 18.23 -5.38
C THR A 276 -1.82 18.05 -4.12
N LEU A 277 -1.26 17.37 -3.11
CA LEU A 277 -1.90 17.15 -1.83
C LEU A 277 -0.85 17.34 -0.73
N TYR A 278 -1.02 18.39 0.06
CA TYR A 278 -0.25 18.67 1.27
C TYR A 278 -1.14 18.39 2.49
N ILE A 279 -0.69 17.51 3.36
CA ILE A 279 -1.35 17.21 4.63
C ILE A 279 -0.32 17.35 5.74
N SER A 280 -0.62 18.10 6.79
CA SER A 280 0.29 18.33 7.91
C SER A 280 -0.45 18.50 9.24
N GLY A 281 0.24 18.19 10.35
CA GLY A 281 -0.23 18.50 11.70
C GLY A 281 -1.50 17.79 12.16
N ILE A 282 -1.93 16.70 11.50
CA ILE A 282 -3.12 15.95 11.92
C ILE A 282 -2.89 15.39 13.33
N GLN A 283 -3.88 15.58 14.21
CA GLN A 283 -3.88 15.03 15.56
C GLN A 283 -5.03 14.04 15.78
N GLY A 284 -4.66 12.80 16.09
CA GLY A 284 -5.59 11.73 16.46
C GLY A 284 -6.22 11.99 17.83
N ASN A 285 -7.51 12.33 17.85
CA ASN A 285 -8.26 12.58 19.09
C ASN A 285 -8.63 11.24 19.78
N PHE A 286 -8.62 11.22 21.12
CA PHE A 286 -8.70 10.01 21.98
C PHE A 286 -9.93 9.09 21.73
N GLY A 287 -9.90 8.27 20.68
CA GLY A 287 -10.96 7.30 20.37
C GLY A 287 -11.17 6.99 18.89
N ALA A 288 -10.68 7.82 17.96
CA ALA A 288 -10.74 7.50 16.53
C ALA A 288 -10.01 6.16 16.25
N GLU A 289 -10.59 5.26 15.46
CA GLU A 289 -9.93 3.98 15.13
C GLU A 289 -8.88 4.10 14.03
N GLU A 290 -8.94 5.18 13.24
CA GLU A 290 -8.04 5.58 12.17
C GLU A 290 -7.92 7.12 12.22
N THR A 291 -6.72 7.67 12.02
CA THR A 291 -6.46 9.11 12.08
C THR A 291 -6.36 9.73 10.69
N LEU A 292 -5.87 8.97 9.71
CA LEU A 292 -5.87 9.38 8.31
C LEU A 292 -6.31 8.20 7.45
N VAL A 293 -7.32 8.42 6.61
CA VAL A 293 -7.80 7.44 5.62
C VAL A 293 -7.77 8.09 4.25
N ILE A 294 -7.02 7.50 3.33
CA ILE A 294 -7.03 7.85 1.90
C ILE A 294 -7.46 6.61 1.13
N GLU A 295 -8.59 6.71 0.42
CA GLU A 295 -9.17 5.58 -0.30
C GLU A 295 -9.65 5.98 -1.70
N ASP A 296 -9.36 5.16 -2.71
CA ASP A 296 -9.73 5.42 -4.12
C ASP A 296 -9.22 6.78 -4.67
N LEU A 297 -8.02 7.20 -4.25
CA LEU A 297 -7.38 8.43 -4.71
C LEU A 297 -6.71 8.22 -6.08
N THR A 298 -6.99 9.07 -7.06
CA THR A 298 -6.43 8.96 -8.41
C THR A 298 -5.81 10.28 -8.88
N LEU A 299 -4.57 10.25 -9.35
CA LEU A 299 -3.84 11.37 -9.95
C LEU A 299 -3.43 10.96 -11.39
N MET A 300 -3.82 11.73 -12.41
CA MET A 300 -3.49 11.46 -13.82
C MET A 300 -2.98 12.71 -14.53
N ASP A 301 -1.97 12.56 -15.39
CA ASP A 301 -1.48 13.63 -16.28
C ASP A 301 -1.01 14.91 -15.50
N SER A 302 -0.69 14.78 -14.21
CA SER A 302 -0.37 15.89 -13.29
C SER A 302 1.09 15.91 -12.87
N VAL A 303 1.75 17.08 -12.85
CA VAL A 303 3.05 17.29 -12.18
C VAL A 303 2.80 17.32 -10.68
N ALA A 304 3.28 16.30 -9.95
CA ALA A 304 2.69 15.92 -8.66
C ALA A 304 3.70 15.56 -7.56
N ARG A 305 4.09 16.53 -6.73
CA ARG A 305 4.50 16.22 -5.35
C ARG A 305 3.25 15.88 -4.53
N THR A 306 3.32 14.95 -3.59
CA THR A 306 2.26 14.69 -2.61
C THR A 306 2.91 14.38 -1.28
N THR A 307 2.89 15.32 -0.34
CA THR A 307 3.47 15.12 0.99
C THR A 307 2.36 14.97 2.02
N ILE A 308 2.47 13.90 2.80
CA ILE A 308 1.69 13.68 4.01
C ILE A 308 2.65 13.81 5.18
N GLY A 309 2.95 15.07 5.50
CA GLY A 309 3.74 15.40 6.66
C GLY A 309 2.99 15.11 7.96
N SER A 310 3.75 14.78 9.01
CA SER A 310 3.39 14.98 10.41
C SER A 310 1.99 14.48 10.84
N VAL A 311 1.79 13.16 10.93
CA VAL A 311 0.53 12.53 11.40
C VAL A 311 0.65 12.01 12.84
N PHE A 312 0.47 12.91 13.82
CA PHE A 312 0.61 12.60 15.24
C PHE A 312 -0.68 12.00 15.84
N GLY A 313 -0.60 10.94 16.65
CA GLY A 313 -1.82 10.39 17.25
C GLY A 313 -1.64 9.25 18.24
N ILE A 314 -2.22 9.41 19.43
CA ILE A 314 -2.09 8.52 20.61
C ILE A 314 -2.48 7.07 20.32
N ASP A 315 -3.50 6.88 19.46
CA ASP A 315 -4.02 5.58 18.98
C ASP A 315 -4.11 5.56 17.42
N GLY A 316 -3.41 6.47 16.73
CA GLY A 316 -3.67 6.78 15.32
C GLY A 316 -3.10 5.78 14.32
N VAL A 317 -3.94 5.31 13.40
CA VAL A 317 -3.52 4.56 12.20
C VAL A 317 -3.66 5.45 10.97
N ALA A 318 -2.62 5.50 10.15
CA ALA A 318 -2.67 6.03 8.79
C ALA A 318 -2.90 4.87 7.79
N ARG A 319 -3.96 4.96 6.98
CA ARG A 319 -4.29 3.95 5.96
C ARG A 319 -4.45 4.59 4.57
N LEU A 320 -3.70 4.06 3.62
CA LEU A 320 -3.84 4.29 2.19
C LEU A 320 -4.35 2.99 1.54
N GLU A 321 -5.45 3.06 0.80
CA GLU A 321 -6.01 1.90 0.10
C GLU A 321 -6.49 2.28 -1.30
N ARG A 322 -5.96 1.63 -2.35
CA ARG A 322 -6.32 1.91 -3.75
C ARG A 322 -5.94 3.34 -4.17
N VAL A 323 -4.65 3.64 -4.16
CA VAL A 323 -4.07 4.93 -4.59
C VAL A 323 -3.32 4.73 -5.92
N ASP A 324 -3.62 5.53 -6.93
CA ASP A 324 -3.10 5.33 -8.30
C ASP A 324 -2.60 6.67 -8.90
N VAL A 325 -1.30 6.75 -9.19
CA VAL A 325 -0.63 7.94 -9.74
C VAL A 325 -0.02 7.58 -11.10
N ARG A 326 -0.46 8.27 -12.16
CA ARG A 326 -0.19 7.91 -13.57
C ARG A 326 0.27 9.07 -14.44
N GLU A 327 1.32 8.83 -15.22
CA GLU A 327 1.79 9.64 -16.35
C GLU A 327 1.93 11.15 -16.06
N SER A 328 2.63 11.51 -14.99
CA SER A 328 3.14 12.89 -14.82
C SER A 328 4.18 13.22 -15.89
N GLU A 329 4.07 14.38 -16.56
CA GLU A 329 5.16 14.88 -17.39
C GLU A 329 6.35 15.26 -16.50
N ALA A 330 7.42 14.48 -16.63
CA ALA A 330 8.78 14.70 -16.12
C ALA A 330 9.00 14.81 -14.59
N GLU A 331 8.17 15.48 -13.79
CA GLU A 331 8.54 15.84 -12.41
C GLU A 331 7.50 15.44 -11.35
N LEU A 332 8.01 14.68 -10.37
CA LEU A 332 7.36 14.14 -9.17
C LEU A 332 6.16 13.19 -9.33
N ALA A 333 6.34 12.05 -8.64
CA ALA A 333 5.33 11.33 -7.89
C ALA A 333 6.02 10.97 -6.56
N VAL A 334 6.28 12.00 -5.74
CA VAL A 334 6.72 11.77 -4.35
C VAL A 334 5.48 11.48 -3.53
N PHE A 335 5.56 10.43 -2.72
CA PHE A 335 4.65 10.22 -1.62
C PHE A 335 5.49 10.13 -0.35
N GLU A 336 5.46 11.16 0.48
CA GLU A 336 6.29 11.29 1.67
C GLU A 336 5.39 11.21 2.91
N ILE A 337 5.69 10.29 3.83
CA ILE A 337 4.97 10.13 5.10
C ILE A 337 5.94 10.42 6.24
N GLU A 338 5.79 11.56 6.89
CA GLU A 338 6.58 11.92 8.08
C GLU A 338 5.82 11.65 9.38
N SER A 339 6.53 11.14 10.39
CA SER A 339 6.13 11.12 11.81
C SER A 339 4.74 10.53 12.08
N VAL A 340 4.66 9.21 12.13
CA VAL A 340 3.50 8.47 12.66
C VAL A 340 3.92 7.83 13.97
N ALA A 341 3.34 8.21 15.11
CA ALA A 341 3.76 7.68 16.42
C ALA A 341 2.59 7.48 17.39
N PRO A 342 2.22 6.22 17.71
CA PRO A 342 1.26 5.93 18.76
C PRO A 342 1.92 6.09 20.15
N GLU A 343 1.31 6.87 21.05
CA GLU A 343 1.80 7.02 22.44
C GLU A 343 1.74 5.70 23.25
N VAL A 344 0.99 4.71 22.76
CA VAL A 344 0.79 3.41 23.39
C VAL A 344 1.00 2.30 22.35
N PRO A 345 1.72 1.19 22.68
CA PRO A 345 1.81 0.04 21.78
C PRO A 345 0.43 -0.54 21.44
N ILE A 346 -0.05 -0.28 20.21
CA ILE A 346 -1.33 -0.76 19.69
C ILE A 346 -1.18 -2.14 19.02
N SER A 347 -2.25 -2.93 19.01
CA SER A 347 -2.28 -4.26 18.36
C SER A 347 -2.58 -4.19 16.85
N ARG A 348 -2.22 -3.08 16.20
CA ARG A 348 -2.48 -2.76 14.80
C ARG A 348 -1.23 -2.09 14.21
N PRO A 349 -0.99 -2.17 12.90
CA PRO A 349 0.01 -1.35 12.25
C PRO A 349 -0.29 0.14 12.46
N ALA A 350 0.74 0.95 12.65
CA ALA A 350 0.64 2.41 12.63
C ALA A 350 0.40 2.94 11.21
N LEU A 351 1.00 2.27 10.22
CA LEU A 351 0.90 2.62 8.80
C LEU A 351 0.52 1.41 7.94
N VAL A 352 -0.47 1.58 7.06
CA VAL A 352 -0.90 0.56 6.08
C VAL A 352 -1.01 1.19 4.69
N LEU A 353 -0.20 0.72 3.74
CA LEU A 353 -0.34 1.00 2.32
C LEU A 353 -0.81 -0.26 1.61
N ARG A 354 -1.95 -0.18 0.93
CA ARG A 354 -2.51 -1.30 0.16
C ARG A 354 -2.96 -0.87 -1.23
N ASP A 355 -2.65 -1.69 -2.24
CA ASP A 355 -3.06 -1.44 -3.64
C ASP A 355 -2.61 -0.03 -4.10
N VAL A 356 -1.35 0.31 -3.84
CA VAL A 356 -0.75 1.62 -4.17
C VAL A 356 0.11 1.48 -5.43
N THR A 357 -0.12 2.32 -6.43
CA THR A 357 0.55 2.28 -7.73
C THR A 357 1.12 3.65 -8.09
N LEU A 358 2.44 3.75 -8.27
CA LEU A 358 3.16 4.96 -8.69
C LEU A 358 3.87 4.71 -10.04
N ARG A 359 3.59 5.55 -11.05
CA ARG A 359 4.12 5.38 -12.42
C ARG A 359 4.66 6.68 -12.99
N GLY A 360 5.97 6.76 -13.17
CA GLY A 360 6.65 7.93 -13.76
C GLY A 360 6.53 8.00 -15.29
N GLY A 361 6.34 9.21 -15.83
CA GLY A 361 6.12 9.44 -17.27
C GLY A 361 7.36 9.51 -18.15
N GLY A 362 8.58 9.57 -17.61
CA GLY A 362 9.80 9.55 -18.42
C GLY A 362 10.96 10.38 -17.89
N THR A 363 11.79 10.90 -18.80
CA THR A 363 13.11 11.48 -18.50
C THR A 363 13.01 12.87 -17.85
N ALA A 364 12.88 12.91 -16.54
CA ALA A 364 13.05 14.11 -15.72
C ALA A 364 14.38 14.83 -16.04
N GLU A 365 14.36 16.16 -16.20
CA GLU A 365 15.60 16.95 -16.35
C GLU A 365 16.37 17.04 -15.02
N LEU A 366 15.66 17.02 -13.89
CA LEU A 366 16.21 16.95 -12.54
C LEU A 366 15.77 15.66 -11.82
N PRO A 367 16.69 14.91 -11.18
CA PRO A 367 16.30 13.78 -10.34
C PRO A 367 15.61 14.26 -9.06
N LEU A 368 14.61 13.49 -8.63
CA LEU A 368 14.01 13.60 -7.31
C LEU A 368 14.97 13.01 -6.27
N ASP A 369 14.75 13.22 -4.98
CA ASP A 369 15.46 12.44 -3.97
C ASP A 369 14.94 10.98 -3.93
N TRP A 370 13.62 10.77 -4.04
CA TRP A 370 12.96 9.45 -3.96
C TRP A 370 11.67 9.36 -4.80
N GLY A 371 11.07 8.15 -4.86
CA GLY A 371 9.69 7.92 -5.28
C GLY A 371 8.74 7.91 -4.07
N LEU A 372 8.46 6.73 -3.52
CA LEU A 372 7.80 6.59 -2.22
C LEU A 372 8.83 6.76 -1.08
N LEU A 373 8.58 7.68 -0.14
CA LEU A 373 9.36 7.85 1.09
C LEU A 373 8.48 7.63 2.32
N LEU A 374 9.00 6.85 3.27
CA LEU A 374 8.52 6.80 4.65
C LEU A 374 9.65 7.31 5.58
N ASP A 375 9.39 8.32 6.41
CA ASP A 375 10.38 8.91 7.32
C ASP A 375 9.80 9.11 8.75
N ASP A 376 10.61 8.92 9.79
CA ASP A 376 10.21 9.02 11.21
C ASP A 376 8.96 8.18 11.59
N VAL A 377 8.71 7.06 10.89
CA VAL A 377 7.52 6.20 11.14
C VAL A 377 7.78 5.27 12.32
N THR A 378 7.06 5.49 13.42
CA THR A 378 7.09 4.71 14.66
C THR A 378 5.87 3.78 14.78
N GLY A 379 6.13 2.49 14.99
CA GLY A 379 5.13 1.42 15.03
C GLY A 379 5.16 0.53 13.80
N ASP A 380 4.41 -0.56 13.83
CA ASP A 380 4.46 -1.57 12.78
C ASP A 380 3.91 -1.02 11.45
N THR A 381 4.59 -1.29 10.34
CA THR A 381 4.25 -0.82 8.98
C THR A 381 3.91 -2.00 8.07
N VAL A 382 2.88 -1.84 7.24
CA VAL A 382 2.45 -2.85 6.25
C VAL A 382 2.39 -2.24 4.86
N LEU A 383 3.14 -2.83 3.92
CA LEU A 383 3.02 -2.62 2.48
C LEU A 383 2.42 -3.87 1.84
N GLU A 384 1.28 -3.74 1.15
CA GLU A 384 0.57 -4.85 0.52
C GLU A 384 0.16 -4.50 -0.92
N ARG A 385 0.77 -5.15 -1.93
CA ARG A 385 0.55 -4.82 -3.36
C ARG A 385 0.88 -3.35 -3.66
N VAL A 386 2.15 -2.99 -3.47
CA VAL A 386 2.69 -1.66 -3.78
C VAL A 386 3.56 -1.76 -5.03
N GLU A 387 3.21 -1.04 -6.10
CA GLU A 387 3.94 -1.00 -7.37
C GLU A 387 4.55 0.39 -7.61
N VAL A 388 5.87 0.46 -7.83
CA VAL A 388 6.59 1.69 -8.19
C VAL A 388 7.42 1.45 -9.45
N THR A 389 7.10 2.16 -10.53
CA THR A 389 7.71 1.92 -11.85
C THR A 389 8.03 3.18 -12.64
N GLY A 390 9.12 3.16 -13.41
CA GLY A 390 9.51 4.25 -14.29
C GLY A 390 9.94 5.57 -13.60
N ILE A 391 10.08 5.57 -12.28
CA ILE A 391 10.48 6.76 -11.49
C ILE A 391 11.96 7.09 -11.73
N THR A 392 12.31 8.37 -11.72
CA THR A 392 13.70 8.86 -11.77
C THR A 392 14.04 9.57 -10.47
N ALA A 393 14.92 9.00 -9.65
CA ALA A 393 15.30 9.56 -8.35
C ALA A 393 16.76 9.22 -7.98
N ASP A 394 17.35 10.02 -7.12
CA ASP A 394 18.77 9.92 -6.75
C ASP A 394 19.04 8.83 -5.70
N ALA A 395 18.13 8.66 -4.72
CA ALA A 395 18.23 7.64 -3.68
C ALA A 395 17.46 6.36 -4.05
N GLY A 396 16.15 6.30 -3.81
CA GLY A 396 15.34 5.08 -3.95
C GLY A 396 13.95 5.29 -4.52
N ALA A 397 13.45 4.30 -5.28
CA ALA A 397 12.08 4.26 -5.79
C ALA A 397 11.07 3.96 -4.66
N VAL A 398 11.46 3.10 -3.72
CA VAL A 398 10.88 3.03 -2.37
C VAL A 398 12.01 3.24 -1.38
N MET A 399 11.87 4.22 -0.49
CA MET A 399 12.83 4.59 0.53
C MET A 399 12.16 4.64 1.91
N MET A 400 12.88 4.18 2.93
CA MET A 400 12.47 4.22 4.33
C MET A 400 13.65 4.72 5.17
N THR A 401 13.43 5.71 6.02
CA THR A 401 14.44 6.34 6.90
C THR A 401 13.83 6.62 8.28
N GLU A 402 14.70 6.73 9.30
CA GLU A 402 14.36 6.96 10.72
C GLU A 402 13.14 6.12 11.23
N MET A 403 12.98 4.88 10.71
CA MET A 403 11.84 4.02 11.04
C MET A 403 12.03 3.32 12.40
N ALA A 404 10.97 3.08 13.15
CA ALA A 404 11.01 2.34 14.42
C ALA A 404 9.84 1.37 14.58
N GLY A 405 9.97 0.11 14.15
CA GLY A 405 8.90 -0.89 14.28
C GLY A 405 9.04 -2.13 13.40
N GLY A 406 8.07 -3.04 13.45
CA GLY A 406 8.01 -4.19 12.55
C GLY A 406 7.63 -3.77 11.12
N LEU A 407 8.12 -4.48 10.10
CA LEU A 407 7.77 -4.21 8.70
C LEU A 407 7.31 -5.49 8.00
N LEU A 408 6.14 -5.45 7.36
CA LEU A 408 5.68 -6.45 6.41
C LEU A 408 5.60 -5.84 5.01
N ALA A 409 6.47 -6.27 4.10
CA ALA A 409 6.44 -5.93 2.68
C ALA A 409 5.99 -7.16 1.87
N ASN A 410 4.73 -7.14 1.41
CA ASN A 410 4.08 -8.26 0.73
C ASN A 410 3.65 -7.85 -0.68
N GLN A 411 4.17 -8.53 -1.70
CA GLN A 411 3.90 -8.21 -3.12
C GLN A 411 4.31 -6.78 -3.49
N VAL A 412 5.48 -6.32 -3.02
CA VAL A 412 6.06 -5.04 -3.43
C VAL A 412 6.79 -5.23 -4.76
N VAL A 413 6.56 -4.33 -5.72
CA VAL A 413 7.15 -4.35 -7.06
C VAL A 413 7.85 -3.02 -7.32
N SER A 414 9.16 -3.05 -7.53
CA SER A 414 9.95 -1.90 -7.97
C SER A 414 10.63 -2.25 -9.29
N ARG A 415 10.22 -1.59 -10.39
CA ARG A 415 10.66 -2.00 -11.74
C ARG A 415 11.04 -0.85 -12.66
N GLY A 416 12.22 -0.96 -13.27
CA GLY A 416 12.68 -0.07 -14.34
C GLY A 416 12.91 1.37 -13.90
N ASN A 417 13.07 1.61 -12.59
CA ASN A 417 13.30 2.94 -12.04
C ASN A 417 14.76 3.37 -12.26
N THR A 418 14.99 4.65 -12.54
CA THR A 418 16.33 5.25 -12.49
C THR A 418 16.60 5.76 -11.07
N ALA A 419 16.51 4.86 -10.11
CA ALA A 419 16.81 4.98 -8.67
C ALA A 419 17.17 3.57 -8.13
N ALA A 420 17.58 3.43 -6.86
CA ALA A 420 17.63 2.11 -6.22
C ALA A 420 16.21 1.52 -6.05
N GLY A 421 16.05 0.19 -6.12
CA GLY A 421 14.74 -0.44 -6.16
C GLY A 421 13.92 -0.27 -4.87
N PHE A 422 14.47 -0.71 -3.74
CA PHE A 422 13.85 -0.61 -2.41
C PHE A 422 14.95 -0.47 -1.36
N VAL A 423 14.87 0.57 -0.52
CA VAL A 423 15.92 0.96 0.42
C VAL A 423 15.33 1.21 1.80
N ILE A 424 15.87 0.55 2.82
CA ILE A 424 15.70 0.90 4.23
C ILE A 424 17.06 1.40 4.72
N GLU A 425 17.16 2.70 5.01
CA GLU A 425 18.41 3.36 5.47
C GLU A 425 18.61 3.23 6.98
N GLU A 426 17.53 3.31 7.76
CA GLU A 426 17.55 3.12 9.22
C GLU A 426 16.19 2.54 9.68
N LEU A 427 16.24 1.41 10.40
CA LEU A 427 15.08 0.78 11.03
C LEU A 427 15.46 0.23 12.40
N ASP A 428 14.89 0.82 13.44
CA ASP A 428 15.03 0.41 14.84
C ASP A 428 13.99 -0.67 15.20
N LEU A 429 14.45 -1.79 15.76
CA LEU A 429 13.60 -2.86 16.26
C LEU A 429 13.58 -2.86 17.80
N GLU A 430 12.53 -2.25 18.37
CA GLU A 430 12.37 -1.99 19.80
C GLU A 430 11.93 -3.21 20.62
N THR A 431 11.15 -4.13 20.03
CA THR A 431 10.59 -5.29 20.73
C THR A 431 11.00 -6.61 20.10
N SER A 432 10.95 -7.69 20.90
CA SER A 432 11.34 -9.04 20.45
C SER A 432 10.28 -9.75 19.59
N GLU A 433 9.09 -9.17 19.43
CA GLU A 433 8.03 -9.70 18.55
C GLU A 433 8.09 -9.08 17.13
N GLN A 434 8.69 -7.90 17.00
CA GLN A 434 8.90 -7.20 15.72
C GLN A 434 9.96 -7.90 14.87
N ARG A 435 9.83 -7.78 13.54
CA ARG A 435 10.75 -8.31 12.52
C ARG A 435 10.49 -7.59 11.19
N VAL A 436 11.41 -7.77 10.24
CA VAL A 436 11.20 -7.41 8.83
C VAL A 436 10.85 -8.66 8.04
N GLU A 437 9.74 -8.64 7.31
CA GLU A 437 9.28 -9.74 6.45
C GLU A 437 9.01 -9.21 5.04
N ILE A 438 9.91 -9.53 4.11
CA ILE A 438 9.77 -9.21 2.67
C ILE A 438 9.37 -10.50 1.95
N ARG A 439 8.22 -10.51 1.28
CA ARG A 439 7.75 -11.71 0.58
C ARG A 439 7.02 -11.44 -0.72
N ASP A 440 7.07 -12.42 -1.62
CA ASP A 440 6.36 -12.44 -2.91
C ASP A 440 6.61 -11.18 -3.77
N SER A 441 7.80 -10.57 -3.61
CA SER A 441 8.16 -9.22 -4.09
C SER A 441 9.18 -9.25 -5.23
N GLN A 442 9.27 -8.17 -6.01
CA GLN A 442 10.11 -8.08 -7.22
C GLN A 442 10.83 -6.73 -7.31
N PHE A 443 12.16 -6.76 -7.41
CA PHE A 443 13.03 -5.59 -7.55
C PHE A 443 13.86 -5.76 -8.83
N VAL A 444 13.35 -5.26 -9.96
CA VAL A 444 13.80 -5.68 -11.29
C VAL A 444 14.17 -4.50 -12.21
N GLY A 445 15.40 -4.49 -12.74
CA GLY A 445 15.81 -3.55 -13.79
C GLY A 445 16.01 -2.10 -13.32
N ASN A 446 16.18 -1.86 -12.03
CA ASN A 446 16.38 -0.53 -11.46
C ASN A 446 17.84 -0.07 -11.62
N THR A 447 18.09 1.24 -11.69
CA THR A 447 19.43 1.82 -11.90
C THR A 447 19.73 2.91 -10.88
N ALA A 448 20.57 2.63 -9.88
CA ALA A 448 20.91 3.58 -8.83
C ALA A 448 21.80 4.73 -9.34
N ARG A 449 21.59 5.95 -8.81
CA ARG A 449 22.40 7.14 -9.11
C ARG A 449 23.40 7.50 -8.01
N ARG A 450 23.01 7.36 -6.73
CA ARG A 450 23.89 7.55 -5.56
C ARG A 450 24.88 6.40 -5.37
N LYS A 451 25.90 6.65 -4.54
CA LYS A 451 27.09 5.78 -4.35
C LYS A 451 27.02 4.87 -3.12
N ASP A 452 25.95 5.01 -2.34
CA ASP A 452 25.91 4.57 -0.94
C ASP A 452 24.80 3.53 -0.67
N GLY A 453 24.15 3.00 -1.72
CA GLY A 453 23.09 1.99 -1.63
C GLY A 453 23.05 1.06 -2.83
N GLY A 454 22.62 -0.19 -2.62
CA GLY A 454 22.54 -1.20 -3.66
C GLY A 454 21.31 -1.03 -4.55
N ALA A 455 21.47 -1.13 -5.87
CA ALA A 455 20.40 -0.80 -6.83
C ALA A 455 19.15 -1.71 -6.80
N GLY A 456 19.23 -2.89 -6.19
CA GLY A 456 18.09 -3.80 -6.04
C GLY A 456 17.33 -3.57 -4.74
N LEU A 457 17.81 -4.18 -3.66
CA LEU A 457 17.19 -4.21 -2.34
C LEU A 457 18.24 -3.93 -1.25
N THR A 458 18.13 -2.83 -0.54
CA THR A 458 19.02 -2.46 0.58
C THR A 458 18.21 -2.42 1.87
N VAL A 459 18.71 -3.08 2.93
CA VAL A 459 18.02 -3.18 4.22
C VAL A 459 19.01 -2.99 5.38
N ASN A 460 19.03 -1.81 5.99
CA ASN A 460 19.79 -1.54 7.21
C ASN A 460 18.89 -1.63 8.45
N ILE A 461 19.34 -2.34 9.49
CA ILE A 461 18.54 -2.61 10.70
C ILE A 461 19.42 -2.45 11.95
N ASP A 462 19.04 -1.56 12.87
CA ASP A 462 19.52 -1.61 14.27
C ASP A 462 18.50 -2.36 15.13
N SER A 463 18.98 -3.07 16.15
CA SER A 463 18.18 -3.92 17.01
C SER A 463 18.65 -3.77 18.44
N SER A 464 17.82 -3.10 19.25
CA SER A 464 18.02 -2.98 20.70
C SER A 464 17.35 -4.11 21.50
N ALA A 465 16.40 -4.83 20.89
CA ALA A 465 15.67 -5.94 21.49
C ALA A 465 16.51 -7.23 21.71
N GLU A 466 16.16 -7.99 22.75
CA GLU A 466 16.75 -9.28 23.13
C GLU A 466 15.96 -10.43 22.45
N ARG A 467 16.53 -11.10 21.43
CA ARG A 467 15.76 -11.89 20.42
C ARG A 467 15.69 -13.42 20.62
N VAL A 468 14.59 -13.98 20.08
CA VAL A 468 14.42 -15.42 19.74
C VAL A 468 13.60 -15.54 18.44
N GLY A 469 14.26 -15.55 17.27
CA GLY A 469 13.64 -15.66 15.94
C GLY A 469 14.33 -14.76 14.90
N PRO A 470 14.14 -15.01 13.59
CA PRO A 470 14.77 -14.21 12.54
C PRO A 470 14.37 -12.74 12.60
N THR A 471 15.37 -11.87 12.50
CA THR A 471 15.25 -10.41 12.42
C THR A 471 14.72 -9.97 11.07
N LEU A 472 15.20 -10.62 10.01
CA LEU A 472 14.87 -10.33 8.61
C LEU A 472 14.55 -11.64 7.88
N GLU A 473 13.37 -11.73 7.31
CA GLU A 473 12.97 -12.79 6.39
C GLU A 473 12.74 -12.24 4.98
N VAL A 474 13.34 -12.89 3.98
CA VAL A 474 13.12 -12.63 2.55
C VAL A 474 12.65 -13.93 1.90
N ARG A 475 11.43 -13.96 1.38
CA ARG A 475 10.80 -15.18 0.82
C ARG A 475 10.26 -14.93 -0.58
N ASN A 476 10.34 -15.94 -1.46
CA ASN A 476 9.71 -15.91 -2.80
C ASN A 476 10.01 -14.61 -3.60
N THR A 477 11.19 -14.02 -3.43
CA THR A 477 11.52 -12.68 -3.89
C THR A 477 12.50 -12.72 -5.06
N VAL A 478 12.32 -11.84 -6.05
CA VAL A 478 13.20 -11.73 -7.22
C VAL A 478 13.93 -10.39 -7.19
N VAL A 479 15.26 -10.43 -7.22
CA VAL A 479 16.13 -9.26 -7.38
C VAL A 479 16.96 -9.48 -8.65
N SER A 480 16.56 -8.90 -9.79
CA SER A 480 17.24 -9.14 -11.07
C SER A 480 17.49 -7.87 -11.87
N ASP A 481 18.53 -7.90 -12.68
CA ASP A 481 18.76 -6.93 -13.75
C ASP A 481 19.00 -5.48 -13.28
N ASN A 482 19.19 -5.27 -11.97
CA ASN A 482 19.49 -3.96 -11.40
C ASN A 482 20.95 -3.56 -11.67
N ARG A 483 21.22 -2.26 -11.74
CA ARG A 483 22.53 -1.67 -12.03
C ARG A 483 22.90 -0.61 -11.01
N ASP A 484 24.07 -0.75 -10.41
CA ASP A 484 24.65 0.36 -9.64
C ASP A 484 25.17 1.46 -10.58
N GLY A 485 25.32 2.67 -10.04
CA GLY A 485 25.82 3.83 -10.77
C GLY A 485 27.35 3.85 -10.89
N GLU A 486 27.97 5.03 -10.74
CA GLU A 486 29.43 5.19 -10.90
C GLU A 486 30.31 4.39 -9.92
N VAL A 487 29.74 3.78 -8.86
CA VAL A 487 30.49 3.02 -7.85
C VAL A 487 29.66 1.84 -7.31
N SER A 488 30.35 0.73 -7.07
CA SER A 488 29.91 -0.53 -6.44
C SER A 488 28.84 -0.39 -5.36
N GLY A 489 27.70 -1.06 -5.58
CA GLY A 489 26.81 -1.55 -4.54
C GLY A 489 26.74 -3.09 -4.55
N ALA A 490 25.66 -3.61 -3.97
CA ALA A 490 25.23 -5.00 -4.10
C ALA A 490 23.81 -5.04 -4.65
N LEU A 491 23.40 -6.14 -5.29
CA LEU A 491 21.98 -6.31 -5.61
C LEU A 491 21.15 -6.42 -4.34
N PHE A 492 21.71 -7.07 -3.32
CA PHE A 492 21.17 -7.10 -1.97
C PHE A 492 22.23 -6.72 -0.94
N SER A 493 21.97 -5.67 -0.16
CA SER A 493 22.82 -5.26 0.95
C SER A 493 22.04 -5.33 2.26
N VAL A 494 22.59 -6.01 3.27
CA VAL A 494 22.13 -5.86 4.66
C VAL A 494 23.28 -5.36 5.52
N ALA A 495 23.04 -4.25 6.21
CA ALA A 495 23.85 -3.78 7.31
C ALA A 495 23.05 -3.91 8.62
N GLY A 496 23.74 -4.03 9.74
CA GLY A 496 23.07 -3.89 11.03
C GLY A 496 23.99 -3.78 12.23
N GLY A 497 23.69 -2.81 13.08
CA GLY A 497 24.27 -2.67 14.41
C GLY A 497 23.57 -3.59 15.41
N VAL A 498 24.34 -4.31 16.22
CA VAL A 498 23.77 -5.09 17.35
C VAL A 498 24.18 -4.50 18.69
N SER A 499 23.23 -3.96 19.44
CA SER A 499 23.52 -3.41 20.76
C SER A 499 23.38 -4.44 21.90
N SER A 500 22.63 -5.54 21.71
CA SER A 500 22.32 -6.49 22.80
C SER A 500 22.09 -7.96 22.42
N SER A 501 21.72 -8.30 21.18
CA SER A 501 21.57 -9.69 20.72
C SER A 501 21.71 -9.82 19.20
N GLY A 502 22.07 -11.00 18.70
CA GLY A 502 22.43 -11.22 17.29
C GLY A 502 21.30 -11.03 16.29
N ILE A 503 21.65 -10.61 15.07
CA ILE A 503 20.74 -10.53 13.92
C ILE A 503 20.70 -11.90 13.23
N ASP A 504 19.50 -12.45 13.07
CA ASP A 504 19.25 -13.68 12.33
C ASP A 504 18.56 -13.35 10.99
N ILE A 505 19.13 -13.77 9.86
CA ILE A 505 18.63 -13.50 8.50
C ILE A 505 18.22 -14.81 7.82
N LEU A 506 17.00 -14.86 7.26
CA LEU A 506 16.50 -15.97 6.44
C LEU A 506 16.20 -15.49 5.01
N VAL A 507 16.80 -16.15 4.02
CA VAL A 507 16.46 -16.01 2.59
C VAL A 507 15.96 -17.36 2.07
N GLU A 508 14.75 -17.41 1.51
CA GLU A 508 14.12 -18.66 1.06
C GLU A 508 13.41 -18.50 -0.29
N ASN A 509 13.48 -19.52 -1.15
CA ASN A 509 12.81 -19.59 -2.47
C ASN A 509 13.03 -18.33 -3.35
N SER A 510 14.19 -17.68 -3.26
CA SER A 510 14.44 -16.36 -3.85
C SER A 510 15.51 -16.41 -4.94
N THR A 511 15.46 -15.48 -5.89
CA THR A 511 16.35 -15.44 -7.05
C THR A 511 17.06 -14.09 -7.16
N PHE A 512 18.38 -14.13 -7.30
CA PHE A 512 19.25 -12.97 -7.46
C PHE A 512 20.00 -13.11 -8.81
N HIS A 513 19.90 -12.13 -9.71
CA HIS A 513 20.58 -12.16 -11.02
C HIS A 513 21.26 -10.82 -11.34
N ASN A 514 22.58 -10.86 -11.53
CA ASN A 514 23.38 -9.68 -11.86
C ASN A 514 23.77 -9.68 -13.35
N PRO A 515 23.26 -8.72 -14.15
CA PRO A 515 23.53 -8.70 -15.59
C PRO A 515 24.89 -8.08 -15.95
N ASP A 516 25.35 -7.10 -15.15
CA ASP A 516 26.31 -6.06 -15.57
C ASP A 516 27.17 -5.58 -14.37
N ALA A 517 28.20 -6.34 -14.00
CA ALA A 517 29.29 -5.79 -13.17
C ALA A 517 30.07 -4.76 -14.01
N LEU A 518 29.92 -3.47 -13.72
CA LEU A 518 30.48 -2.39 -14.54
C LEU A 518 32.01 -2.48 -14.65
N GLY A 519 32.50 -2.62 -15.88
CA GLY A 519 33.92 -2.72 -16.21
C GLY A 519 34.72 -1.43 -16.13
N ASP A 520 34.65 -0.70 -15.00
CA ASP A 520 35.70 0.26 -14.63
C ASP A 520 36.70 -0.43 -13.68
N ASP A 521 37.95 -0.55 -14.13
CA ASP A 521 39.05 -1.27 -13.44
C ASP A 521 39.49 -0.61 -12.09
N SER A 522 38.64 0.24 -11.50
CA SER A 522 38.93 1.05 -10.32
C SER A 522 38.18 0.64 -9.03
N VAL A 523 37.19 -0.26 -9.12
CA VAL A 523 36.22 -0.51 -8.06
C VAL A 523 36.27 -1.95 -7.54
N SER A 524 36.72 -2.15 -6.29
CA SER A 524 37.13 -3.46 -5.76
C SER A 524 36.09 -4.21 -4.89
N TRP A 525 34.78 -3.97 -5.06
CA TRP A 525 33.76 -4.37 -4.06
C TRP A 525 32.43 -4.97 -4.58
N VAL A 526 32.27 -5.21 -5.89
CA VAL A 526 30.98 -5.60 -6.51
C VAL A 526 30.57 -7.07 -6.24
N SER A 527 29.91 -7.32 -5.11
CA SER A 527 29.34 -8.63 -4.76
C SER A 527 27.82 -8.61 -4.98
N ASP A 528 27.22 -9.70 -5.44
CA ASP A 528 25.77 -9.74 -5.72
C ASP A 528 24.95 -9.63 -4.44
N LEU A 529 25.45 -10.24 -3.37
CA LEU A 529 24.90 -10.23 -2.02
C LEU A 529 26.00 -9.78 -1.03
N ILE A 530 25.76 -8.69 -0.32
CA ILE A 530 26.60 -8.20 0.78
C ILE A 530 25.81 -8.28 2.09
N LEU A 531 26.43 -8.88 3.11
CA LEU A 531 25.90 -8.95 4.48
C LEU A 531 26.98 -8.43 5.43
N GLU A 532 26.70 -7.34 6.14
CA GLU A 532 27.62 -6.68 7.08
C GLU A 532 27.01 -6.64 8.48
N PHE A 533 27.62 -7.39 9.40
CA PHE A 533 27.19 -7.50 10.79
C PHE A 533 28.12 -6.70 11.71
N GLU A 534 27.71 -5.48 12.09
CA GLU A 534 28.46 -4.64 13.01
C GLU A 534 28.19 -5.03 14.48
N SER A 535 29.02 -5.92 15.02
CA SER A 535 28.94 -6.33 16.43
C SER A 535 30.01 -5.67 17.33
N PRO A 536 29.61 -4.83 18.31
CA PRO A 536 30.49 -4.31 19.36
C PRO A 536 30.76 -5.32 20.47
N ASN A 537 29.95 -6.38 20.61
CA ASN A 537 30.02 -7.37 21.70
C ASN A 537 30.56 -8.73 21.22
N VAL A 538 31.56 -9.25 21.94
CA VAL A 538 32.28 -10.48 21.58
C VAL A 538 31.50 -11.76 22.00
N GLU A 539 30.28 -11.65 22.51
CA GLU A 539 29.49 -12.78 23.02
C GLU A 539 28.24 -13.10 22.19
N ASP A 540 27.84 -12.22 21.26
CA ASP A 540 26.61 -12.36 20.47
C ASP A 540 26.89 -12.98 19.09
N ARG A 541 26.22 -14.09 18.80
CA ARG A 541 26.27 -14.83 17.53
C ARG A 541 25.15 -14.36 16.61
N ALA A 542 25.46 -14.14 15.33
CA ALA A 542 24.48 -13.96 14.25
C ALA A 542 24.34 -15.25 13.42
N GLU A 543 23.17 -15.50 12.84
CA GLU A 543 22.93 -16.59 11.88
C GLU A 543 22.40 -16.05 10.53
N PHE A 544 22.98 -16.51 9.42
CA PHE A 544 22.47 -16.27 8.08
C PHE A 544 22.08 -17.61 7.44
N VAL A 545 20.83 -17.76 7.02
CA VAL A 545 20.31 -18.98 6.40
C VAL A 545 19.79 -18.67 5.00
N MET A 546 20.30 -19.36 3.99
CA MET A 546 19.79 -19.32 2.61
C MET A 546 19.29 -20.70 2.19
N ARG A 547 18.04 -20.79 1.74
CA ARG A 547 17.38 -22.05 1.32
C ARG A 547 16.74 -21.97 -0.06
N ASN A 548 16.81 -23.06 -0.83
CA ASN A 548 16.06 -23.24 -2.09
C ASN A 548 16.16 -22.04 -3.05
N SER A 549 17.32 -21.38 -3.09
CA SER A 549 17.49 -20.06 -3.73
C SER A 549 18.61 -20.09 -4.76
N THR A 550 18.58 -19.18 -5.71
CA THR A 550 19.53 -19.12 -6.83
C THR A 550 20.20 -17.76 -6.90
N ILE A 551 21.52 -17.74 -7.11
CA ILE A 551 22.31 -16.55 -7.43
C ILE A 551 23.00 -16.77 -8.76
N GLU A 552 22.68 -15.96 -9.76
CA GLU A 552 23.22 -16.07 -11.12
C GLU A 552 24.15 -14.88 -11.45
N ARG A 553 25.41 -15.20 -11.77
CA ARG A 553 26.34 -14.26 -12.43
C ARG A 553 26.41 -14.56 -13.92
N ARG A 554 26.49 -13.51 -14.74
CA ARG A 554 26.50 -13.62 -16.19
C ARG A 554 27.89 -13.95 -16.73
N ALA A 555 28.13 -15.24 -17.00
CA ALA A 555 29.38 -15.71 -17.61
C ALA A 555 29.63 -15.09 -19.00
N GLY A 556 30.54 -14.12 -19.09
CA GLY A 556 31.02 -13.62 -20.39
C GLY A 556 31.73 -12.27 -20.45
N GLU A 557 31.53 -11.34 -19.50
CA GLU A 557 32.05 -9.96 -19.61
C GLU A 557 32.88 -9.45 -18.42
N ALA A 558 33.18 -10.30 -17.43
CA ALA A 558 34.19 -9.96 -16.42
C ALA A 558 35.57 -9.72 -17.08
N SER A 559 36.11 -8.51 -16.89
CA SER A 559 37.49 -8.17 -17.24
C SER A 559 38.44 -9.16 -16.56
N VAL A 560 39.46 -9.64 -17.27
CA VAL A 560 40.40 -10.71 -16.86
C VAL A 560 41.42 -10.22 -15.82
N THR A 561 40.96 -9.43 -14.86
CA THR A 561 41.72 -8.82 -13.76
C THR A 561 41.03 -8.94 -12.41
N ASP A 562 39.74 -9.29 -12.37
CA ASP A 562 38.92 -9.30 -11.14
C ASP A 562 38.90 -10.68 -10.43
N GLU A 563 40.06 -11.35 -10.41
CA GLU A 563 40.30 -12.60 -9.65
C GLU A 563 40.18 -12.33 -8.12
N GLY A 564 38.96 -12.30 -7.58
CA GLY A 564 38.75 -12.28 -6.13
C GLY A 564 37.45 -11.68 -5.56
N VAL A 565 36.54 -11.15 -6.38
CA VAL A 565 35.27 -10.60 -5.85
C VAL A 565 34.22 -11.72 -5.75
N PRO A 566 33.62 -11.97 -4.57
CA PRO A 566 32.67 -13.07 -4.38
C PRO A 566 31.26 -12.69 -4.85
N ALA A 567 30.43 -13.70 -5.11
CA ALA A 567 28.99 -13.49 -5.31
C ALA A 567 28.29 -13.15 -3.98
N ILE A 568 28.71 -13.80 -2.88
CA ILE A 568 28.27 -13.48 -1.52
C ILE A 568 29.46 -13.01 -0.68
N ARG A 569 29.35 -11.85 -0.05
CA ARG A 569 30.26 -11.39 1.01
C ARG A 569 29.54 -11.43 2.35
N VAL A 570 30.11 -12.13 3.33
CA VAL A 570 29.67 -12.12 4.73
C VAL A 570 30.77 -11.49 5.59
N SER A 571 30.61 -10.21 5.88
CA SER A 571 31.46 -9.42 6.77
C SER A 571 30.88 -9.50 8.19
N GLY A 572 31.61 -10.10 9.13
CA GLY A 572 31.08 -10.27 10.49
C GLY A 572 31.79 -11.36 11.27
N SER A 573 32.15 -11.04 12.50
CA SER A 573 33.22 -11.76 13.21
C SER A 573 32.76 -12.94 14.10
N ASP A 574 31.45 -13.17 14.22
CA ASP A 574 30.82 -14.36 14.85
C ASP A 574 29.52 -14.75 14.11
N VAL A 575 29.59 -14.81 12.78
CA VAL A 575 28.44 -15.16 11.91
C VAL A 575 28.45 -16.64 11.56
N HIS A 576 27.31 -17.31 11.72
CA HIS A 576 27.09 -18.67 11.24
C HIS A 576 26.25 -18.66 9.96
N THR A 577 26.88 -18.97 8.83
CA THR A 577 26.20 -19.07 7.53
C THR A 577 25.75 -20.51 7.28
N ARG A 578 24.50 -20.70 6.84
CA ARG A 578 23.97 -21.98 6.40
C ARG A 578 23.34 -21.86 5.01
N MET A 579 23.79 -22.70 4.08
CA MET A 579 23.22 -22.83 2.73
C MET A 579 22.63 -24.22 2.55
N GLU A 580 21.41 -24.29 2.04
CA GLU A 580 20.66 -25.55 1.88
C GLU A 580 19.85 -25.53 0.57
N HIS A 581 20.22 -26.39 -0.40
CA HIS A 581 19.69 -26.35 -1.78
C HIS A 581 19.88 -24.98 -2.47
N VAL A 582 21.08 -24.39 -2.37
CA VAL A 582 21.41 -23.12 -3.03
C VAL A 582 22.20 -23.36 -4.31
N SER A 583 21.82 -22.67 -5.39
CA SER A 583 22.46 -22.75 -6.71
C SER A 583 23.25 -21.48 -7.00
N MET A 584 24.54 -21.61 -7.34
CA MET A 584 25.44 -20.50 -7.65
C MET A 584 26.30 -20.78 -8.90
N PRO A 585 25.74 -20.74 -10.13
CA PRO A 585 26.53 -20.73 -11.35
C PRO A 585 27.47 -19.51 -11.42
N GLY A 586 28.78 -19.75 -11.40
CA GLY A 586 29.80 -18.71 -11.53
C GLY A 586 30.11 -17.94 -10.23
N GLY A 587 29.40 -18.24 -9.14
CA GLY A 587 29.55 -17.53 -7.87
C GLY A 587 30.48 -18.21 -6.87
N SER A 588 31.04 -17.40 -5.97
CA SER A 588 31.76 -17.84 -4.77
C SER A 588 31.23 -17.10 -3.52
N ILE A 589 31.50 -17.63 -2.33
CA ILE A 589 31.26 -16.91 -1.06
C ILE A 589 32.59 -16.58 -0.38
N ALA A 590 32.73 -15.34 0.08
CA ALA A 590 33.73 -14.96 1.08
C ALA A 590 33.07 -14.76 2.45
N GLN A 591 33.71 -15.29 3.50
CA GLN A 591 33.24 -15.13 4.88
C GLN A 591 34.42 -14.85 5.82
N GLU A 592 34.27 -13.81 6.63
CA GLU A 592 35.20 -13.48 7.72
C GLU A 592 34.88 -14.29 8.99
N CYS A 593 35.90 -14.67 9.75
CA CYS A 593 35.80 -15.38 11.03
C CYS A 593 36.92 -14.96 11.98
N ARG A 594 36.82 -15.25 13.28
CA ARG A 594 37.81 -14.84 14.29
C ARG A 594 38.86 -15.91 14.65
N PRO A 595 40.06 -15.49 15.10
CA PRO A 595 41.11 -16.38 15.61
C PRO A 595 40.77 -17.25 16.83
N ASP A 596 39.66 -16.99 17.53
CA ASP A 596 39.17 -17.85 18.61
C ASP A 596 38.24 -18.99 18.11
N GLY A 597 38.09 -19.15 16.78
CA GLY A 597 37.31 -20.21 16.15
C GLY A 597 35.81 -19.95 16.15
N ARG A 598 35.43 -18.67 16.14
CA ARG A 598 34.05 -18.21 16.05
C ARG A 598 33.68 -17.78 14.64
N GLY A 599 32.44 -18.05 14.27
CA GLY A 599 31.94 -18.05 12.90
C GLY A 599 32.10 -19.41 12.20
N ALA A 600 31.11 -19.77 11.39
CA ALA A 600 31.07 -21.04 10.66
C ALA A 600 30.33 -20.90 9.32
N LEU A 601 30.64 -21.79 8.37
CA LEU A 601 29.94 -21.94 7.09
C LEU A 601 29.49 -23.39 6.94
N THR A 602 28.19 -23.62 6.82
CA THR A 602 27.59 -24.94 6.61
C THR A 602 26.90 -24.98 5.25
N VAL A 603 27.32 -25.89 4.37
CA VAL A 603 26.76 -25.99 3.00
C VAL A 603 26.14 -27.38 2.81
N GLN A 604 24.88 -27.45 2.40
CA GLN A 604 24.15 -28.71 2.22
C GLN A 604 23.39 -28.73 0.90
N ASN A 605 23.43 -29.86 0.18
CA ASN A 605 22.69 -30.10 -1.07
C ASN A 605 22.83 -28.99 -2.13
N SER A 606 23.93 -28.23 -2.13
CA SER A 606 24.08 -26.99 -2.91
C SER A 606 25.01 -27.18 -4.11
N ALA A 607 24.82 -26.39 -5.18
CA ALA A 607 25.48 -26.57 -6.48
C ALA A 607 26.19 -25.30 -6.94
N TRP A 608 27.52 -25.30 -6.91
CA TRP A 608 28.32 -24.10 -7.20
C TRP A 608 29.17 -24.36 -8.48
N GLY A 609 29.27 -23.36 -9.36
CA GLY A 609 29.91 -23.47 -10.68
C GLY A 609 31.06 -22.46 -10.88
N PRO A 610 32.01 -22.71 -11.79
CA PRO A 610 33.22 -21.91 -11.87
C PRO A 610 33.05 -20.65 -12.74
N GLU A 611 33.38 -19.50 -12.17
CA GLU A 611 34.26 -18.53 -12.82
C GLU A 611 35.65 -18.67 -12.18
N ASP A 612 36.72 -18.20 -12.83
CA ASP A 612 38.11 -18.56 -12.49
C ASP A 612 38.52 -18.12 -11.06
N GLY A 613 38.35 -19.00 -10.06
CA GLY A 613 38.70 -18.74 -8.67
C GLY A 613 38.22 -19.83 -7.68
N PRO A 614 38.69 -19.80 -6.42
CA PRO A 614 38.25 -20.72 -5.38
C PRO A 614 36.78 -20.42 -4.98
N PRO A 615 35.88 -21.42 -4.99
CA PRO A 615 34.45 -21.20 -4.72
C PRO A 615 34.15 -20.81 -3.26
N ILE A 616 35.07 -21.08 -2.33
CA ILE A 616 34.98 -20.69 -0.91
C ILE A 616 36.21 -19.87 -0.55
N LEU A 617 35.99 -18.60 -0.20
CA LEU A 617 36.96 -17.65 0.34
C LEU A 617 36.70 -17.40 1.84
N ALA A 618 36.65 -18.48 2.62
CA ALA A 618 36.53 -18.41 4.06
C ALA A 618 37.90 -18.12 4.72
N GLY A 619 37.92 -17.27 5.74
CA GLY A 619 39.13 -17.05 6.55
C GLY A 619 39.69 -18.37 7.12
N PRO A 620 41.02 -18.49 7.36
CA PRO A 620 41.65 -19.74 7.80
C PRO A 620 41.25 -20.23 9.20
N GLU A 621 40.35 -19.51 9.85
CA GLU A 621 39.87 -19.70 11.21
C GLU A 621 38.35 -20.00 11.24
N CYS A 622 37.68 -19.99 10.08
CA CYS A 622 36.29 -20.45 9.93
C CYS A 622 36.18 -21.97 10.02
N LEU A 623 35.19 -22.47 10.76
CA LEU A 623 34.76 -23.86 10.65
C LEU A 623 33.87 -24.01 9.41
N VAL A 624 34.31 -24.76 8.40
CA VAL A 624 33.55 -24.95 7.15
C VAL A 624 33.20 -26.42 6.95
N THR A 625 31.90 -26.72 7.00
CA THR A 625 31.38 -28.10 6.93
C THR A 625 30.32 -28.24 5.86
N GLY A 626 30.08 -29.46 5.39
CA GLY A 626 28.94 -29.70 4.52
C GLY A 626 28.71 -31.16 4.16
N THR A 627 27.69 -31.38 3.32
CA THR A 627 27.34 -32.69 2.75
C THR A 627 26.59 -32.50 1.44
N ALA A 628 26.74 -33.43 0.51
CA ALA A 628 25.93 -33.49 -0.71
C ALA A 628 26.08 -32.27 -1.66
N ASN A 629 27.25 -31.60 -1.65
CA ASN A 629 27.50 -30.40 -2.45
C ASN A 629 28.23 -30.70 -3.77
N THR A 630 27.92 -29.94 -4.82
CA THR A 630 28.63 -29.97 -6.10
C THR A 630 29.58 -28.77 -6.17
N VAL A 631 30.89 -29.05 -6.23
CA VAL A 631 31.96 -28.04 -6.34
C VAL A 631 32.89 -28.47 -7.48
N PRO A 632 33.29 -27.58 -8.42
CA PRO A 632 33.86 -28.02 -9.71
C PRO A 632 35.24 -28.70 -9.60
N HIS A 633 36.08 -28.23 -8.67
CA HIS A 633 37.46 -28.70 -8.52
C HIS A 633 37.87 -28.80 -7.05
N SER A 634 38.49 -29.93 -6.68
CA SER A 634 39.03 -30.17 -5.34
C SER A 634 40.42 -29.56 -5.11
N GLU A 635 41.12 -29.21 -6.20
CA GLU A 635 42.51 -28.70 -6.14
C GLU A 635 42.57 -27.21 -5.75
N ASP A 636 41.47 -26.48 -5.91
CA ASP A 636 41.34 -25.05 -5.60
C ASP A 636 40.77 -24.77 -4.19
N LEU A 637 40.42 -25.82 -3.43
CA LEU A 637 40.03 -25.68 -2.03
C LEU A 637 41.27 -25.44 -1.14
N PRO A 638 41.24 -24.48 -0.19
CA PRO A 638 42.36 -24.25 0.70
C PRO A 638 42.74 -25.50 1.51
N ALA A 639 44.04 -25.64 1.83
CA ALA A 639 44.56 -26.83 2.50
C ALA A 639 43.93 -27.04 3.90
N GLY A 640 42.98 -27.97 3.98
CA GLY A 640 42.16 -28.27 5.17
C GLY A 640 40.69 -28.53 4.83
N PHE A 641 40.18 -27.94 3.74
CA PHE A 641 38.75 -27.95 3.39
C PHE A 641 38.29 -29.23 2.68
N ALA A 642 39.19 -29.92 1.97
CA ALA A 642 38.86 -31.07 1.13
C ALA A 642 38.40 -32.33 1.90
N ASP A 643 38.67 -32.42 3.21
CA ASP A 643 38.21 -33.52 4.07
C ASP A 643 36.85 -33.22 4.77
N GLU A 644 36.40 -31.96 4.83
CA GLU A 644 35.19 -31.52 5.57
C GLU A 644 34.00 -31.12 4.67
N LEU A 645 34.23 -30.97 3.37
CA LEU A 645 33.20 -30.80 2.34
C LEU A 645 33.20 -32.03 1.42
N PRO A 646 32.32 -33.02 1.64
CA PRO A 646 32.17 -34.16 0.74
C PRO A 646 31.65 -33.67 -0.61
N ILE A 647 32.55 -33.60 -1.59
CA ILE A 647 32.23 -33.44 -3.01
C ILE A 647 31.32 -34.61 -3.36
N ALA A 648 30.06 -34.30 -3.62
CA ALA A 648 29.04 -35.31 -3.74
C ALA A 648 29.07 -35.95 -5.13
N ASP A 649 28.65 -37.22 -5.15
CA ASP A 649 28.11 -37.82 -6.35
C ASP A 649 27.04 -36.89 -6.92
N TRP A 650 27.09 -36.62 -8.23
CA TRP A 650 26.13 -35.75 -8.92
C TRP A 650 24.71 -36.38 -8.96
N LEU A 651 24.54 -37.53 -8.30
CA LEU A 651 23.37 -38.39 -8.30
C LEU A 651 22.97 -38.70 -9.74
N LEU A 652 23.97 -38.99 -10.56
CA LEU A 652 23.83 -39.39 -11.95
C LEU A 652 23.65 -40.90 -12.02
N GLY A 653 22.67 -41.35 -12.80
CA GLY A 653 22.52 -42.76 -13.16
C GLY A 653 23.72 -43.27 -13.97
N GLU A 654 23.76 -44.59 -14.21
CA GLU A 654 24.80 -45.17 -15.06
C GLU A 654 24.79 -44.54 -16.48
N LEU A 655 25.96 -44.49 -17.14
CA LEU A 655 26.05 -44.04 -18.53
C LEU A 655 25.41 -45.08 -19.46
N VAL A 656 24.17 -44.83 -19.85
CA VAL A 656 23.34 -45.77 -20.63
C VAL A 656 22.70 -45.08 -21.85
N ASP A 657 22.13 -45.87 -22.75
CA ASP A 657 21.35 -45.34 -23.86
C ASP A 657 19.95 -44.94 -23.36
N ASN A 658 19.74 -43.63 -23.22
CA ASN A 658 18.44 -43.04 -22.85
C ASN A 658 17.60 -42.62 -24.07
N GLY A 659 17.93 -43.11 -25.29
CA GLY A 659 17.20 -42.79 -26.53
C GLY A 659 17.75 -41.58 -27.30
N GLY A 660 18.98 -41.17 -27.03
CA GLY A 660 19.65 -40.03 -27.70
C GLY A 660 20.70 -40.46 -28.73
N ALA A 661 21.32 -39.50 -29.40
CA ALA A 661 22.40 -39.78 -30.37
C ALA A 661 23.68 -40.37 -29.72
N THR A 662 23.83 -40.20 -28.40
CA THR A 662 24.91 -40.72 -27.57
C THR A 662 24.36 -41.23 -26.24
N PRO A 663 25.00 -42.21 -25.58
CA PRO A 663 24.69 -42.57 -24.21
C PRO A 663 24.84 -41.36 -23.28
N THR A 664 23.95 -41.25 -22.30
CA THR A 664 23.92 -40.17 -21.31
C THR A 664 23.73 -40.72 -19.90
N MET A 665 24.01 -39.90 -18.90
CA MET A 665 23.61 -40.19 -17.52
C MET A 665 22.36 -39.35 -17.24
N LEU A 666 21.28 -39.97 -16.78
CA LEU A 666 20.11 -39.24 -16.28
C LEU A 666 20.40 -38.75 -14.85
N PRO A 667 20.08 -37.50 -14.50
CA PRO A 667 19.97 -37.08 -13.10
C PRO A 667 18.93 -37.96 -12.37
N ALA A 668 19.21 -38.42 -11.16
CA ALA A 668 18.22 -39.08 -10.29
C ALA A 668 17.28 -38.03 -9.64
N THR A 669 16.17 -38.45 -9.02
CA THR A 669 15.10 -37.56 -8.50
C THR A 669 15.52 -36.53 -7.44
N ARG A 670 16.77 -36.56 -6.96
CA ARG A 670 17.32 -35.54 -6.03
C ARG A 670 18.66 -34.98 -6.49
N SER A 671 18.99 -35.14 -7.76
CA SER A 671 20.23 -34.61 -8.30
C SER A 671 20.22 -33.08 -8.27
N PRO A 672 21.32 -32.43 -7.83
CA PRO A 672 21.47 -30.97 -7.88
C PRO A 672 21.50 -30.40 -9.31
N LEU A 673 21.44 -31.27 -10.33
CA LEU A 673 21.33 -30.90 -11.74
C LEU A 673 19.89 -30.67 -12.20
N LEU A 674 18.89 -31.10 -11.42
CA LEU A 674 17.48 -30.93 -11.78
C LEU A 674 17.08 -29.46 -11.69
N ASN A 675 16.40 -28.96 -12.73
CA ASN A 675 15.93 -27.58 -12.87
C ASN A 675 17.01 -26.49 -12.67
N SER A 676 18.31 -26.80 -12.77
CA SER A 676 19.42 -25.91 -12.39
C SER A 676 20.26 -25.39 -13.56
N ALA A 677 19.74 -25.43 -14.79
CA ALA A 677 20.31 -24.74 -15.94
C ALA A 677 19.54 -23.44 -16.27
N VAL A 678 20.25 -22.51 -16.90
CA VAL A 678 19.64 -21.28 -17.43
C VAL A 678 18.87 -21.60 -18.72
N PRO A 679 17.68 -21.02 -18.96
CA PRO A 679 16.97 -21.13 -20.24
C PRO A 679 17.86 -20.68 -21.41
N SER A 680 18.08 -21.56 -22.38
CA SER A 680 19.03 -21.34 -23.49
C SER A 680 18.39 -21.49 -24.86
N GLU A 681 19.09 -21.07 -25.92
CA GLU A 681 18.67 -21.31 -27.31
C GLU A 681 18.56 -22.82 -27.67
N VAL A 682 19.13 -23.70 -26.83
CA VAL A 682 19.04 -25.15 -26.99
C VAL A 682 17.65 -25.63 -26.54
N ARG A 683 16.67 -25.50 -27.44
CA ARG A 683 15.25 -25.83 -27.18
C ARG A 683 14.97 -27.31 -26.93
N THR A 684 15.92 -28.20 -27.20
CA THR A 684 15.76 -29.65 -27.01
C THR A 684 17.02 -30.31 -26.44
N ASP A 685 16.84 -31.34 -25.62
CA ASP A 685 17.92 -32.18 -25.11
C ASP A 685 18.52 -33.14 -26.18
N GLN A 686 19.50 -33.98 -25.80
CA GLN A 686 20.14 -34.93 -26.73
C GLN A 686 19.24 -36.06 -27.27
N ARG A 687 18.01 -36.19 -26.75
CA ARG A 687 16.96 -37.11 -27.23
C ARG A 687 15.95 -36.39 -28.13
N GLY A 688 16.01 -35.07 -28.20
CA GLY A 688 15.04 -34.23 -28.91
C GLY A 688 13.82 -33.85 -28.07
N LEU A 689 13.81 -34.11 -26.76
CA LEU A 689 12.73 -33.65 -25.87
C LEU A 689 12.89 -32.16 -25.58
N SER A 690 11.78 -31.43 -25.54
CA SER A 690 11.78 -29.98 -25.31
C SER A 690 12.31 -29.62 -23.92
N ARG A 691 13.07 -28.53 -23.84
CA ARG A 691 13.50 -27.93 -22.57
C ARG A 691 12.55 -26.81 -22.16
N PRO A 692 12.10 -26.71 -20.90
CA PRO A 692 12.30 -27.67 -19.81
C PRO A 692 11.35 -28.90 -19.88
N GLN A 693 11.62 -29.94 -19.10
CA GLN A 693 10.63 -30.99 -18.75
C GLN A 693 10.10 -30.87 -17.31
N GLY A 694 10.68 -29.99 -16.48
CA GLY A 694 10.25 -29.66 -15.12
C GLY A 694 10.01 -28.15 -14.94
N ALA A 695 10.18 -27.66 -13.71
CA ALA A 695 10.05 -26.24 -13.36
C ALA A 695 11.13 -25.35 -14.01
N GLY A 696 12.29 -25.93 -14.34
CA GLY A 696 13.38 -25.30 -15.09
C GLY A 696 14.13 -26.35 -15.92
N PRO A 697 15.06 -25.94 -16.80
CA PRO A 697 15.82 -26.91 -17.59
C PRO A 697 16.93 -27.56 -16.76
N ASP A 698 17.22 -28.83 -17.03
CA ASP A 698 18.22 -29.59 -16.29
C ASP A 698 19.66 -29.31 -16.77
N ARG A 699 20.60 -29.24 -15.81
CA ARG A 699 22.02 -29.10 -16.11
C ARG A 699 22.63 -30.41 -16.58
N GLY A 700 22.61 -30.65 -17.88
CA GLY A 700 23.26 -31.81 -18.48
C GLY A 700 22.84 -32.06 -19.93
N ALA A 701 23.12 -33.26 -20.43
CA ALA A 701 22.78 -33.68 -21.79
C ALA A 701 21.29 -34.00 -22.00
N VAL A 702 20.57 -34.30 -20.92
CA VAL A 702 19.18 -34.77 -20.90
C VAL A 702 18.37 -34.00 -19.87
N GLU A 703 17.09 -33.82 -20.16
CA GLU A 703 16.07 -33.32 -19.20
C GLU A 703 15.44 -34.48 -18.44
N ARG A 704 14.84 -34.24 -17.28
CA ARG A 704 14.06 -35.23 -16.56
C ARG A 704 12.68 -34.69 -16.26
N ALA A 705 11.67 -35.29 -16.89
CA ALA A 705 10.30 -35.08 -16.47
C ALA A 705 10.15 -35.57 -15.02
N PRO A 706 9.43 -34.84 -14.14
CA PRO A 706 9.15 -35.34 -12.80
C PRO A 706 8.36 -36.65 -12.87
N SER A 707 8.55 -37.54 -11.89
CA SER A 707 7.62 -38.64 -11.63
C SER A 707 6.41 -38.01 -10.95
N VAL A 708 5.22 -38.09 -11.54
CA VAL A 708 4.00 -37.47 -11.00
C VAL A 708 3.01 -38.56 -10.59
N ILE A 709 2.38 -38.42 -9.43
CA ILE A 709 1.33 -39.30 -8.93
C ILE A 709 0.05 -38.50 -8.68
N GLU A 710 -1.08 -39.03 -9.15
CA GLU A 710 -2.39 -38.40 -9.01
C GLU A 710 -3.42 -39.41 -8.50
N ILE A 711 -4.35 -38.95 -7.67
CA ILE A 711 -5.51 -39.76 -7.25
C ILE A 711 -6.66 -39.58 -8.25
N GLY A 712 -7.42 -40.64 -8.46
CA GLY A 712 -8.52 -40.67 -9.43
C GLY A 712 -9.69 -39.72 -9.10
N ALA A 713 -10.72 -39.78 -9.93
CA ALA A 713 -11.95 -39.00 -9.76
C ALA A 713 -12.66 -39.29 -8.43
N ASP A 714 -13.50 -38.35 -7.98
CA ASP A 714 -14.40 -38.54 -6.85
C ASP A 714 -15.36 -39.70 -7.14
N ILE A 715 -15.63 -40.54 -6.13
CA ILE A 715 -16.46 -41.73 -6.28
C ILE A 715 -17.66 -41.71 -5.34
N ALA A 716 -18.74 -42.36 -5.77
CA ALA A 716 -19.90 -42.64 -4.94
C ALA A 716 -20.08 -44.16 -4.81
N VAL A 717 -20.15 -44.65 -3.56
CA VAL A 717 -20.38 -46.06 -3.24
C VAL A 717 -21.60 -46.23 -2.34
N ARG A 718 -22.13 -47.46 -2.32
CA ARG A 718 -23.18 -47.81 -1.37
C ARG A 718 -22.58 -48.12 -0.01
N ALA A 719 -23.31 -47.76 1.04
CA ALA A 719 -22.95 -48.05 2.42
C ALA A 719 -22.76 -49.56 2.64
N GLY A 720 -21.52 -49.99 2.87
CA GLY A 720 -21.13 -51.39 3.02
C GLY A 720 -20.46 -52.02 1.80
N ASP A 721 -20.41 -51.32 0.67
CA ASP A 721 -19.56 -51.68 -0.47
C ASP A 721 -18.17 -51.03 -0.29
N PRO A 722 -17.08 -51.70 -0.69
CA PRO A 722 -15.73 -51.14 -0.62
C PRO A 722 -15.55 -49.94 -1.55
N ALA A 723 -14.90 -48.88 -1.06
CA ALA A 723 -14.52 -47.71 -1.84
C ALA A 723 -13.11 -47.90 -2.43
N THR A 724 -13.04 -48.26 -3.71
CA THR A 724 -11.76 -48.44 -4.43
C THR A 724 -11.43 -47.19 -5.24
N LEU A 725 -10.27 -46.59 -4.98
CA LEU A 725 -9.74 -45.45 -5.74
C LEU A 725 -8.49 -45.87 -6.50
N GLU A 726 -8.40 -45.43 -7.75
CA GLU A 726 -7.20 -45.54 -8.58
C GLU A 726 -6.22 -44.41 -8.26
N VAL A 727 -4.93 -44.71 -8.32
CA VAL A 727 -3.82 -43.76 -8.21
C VAL A 727 -2.88 -44.03 -9.37
N THR A 728 -2.77 -43.06 -10.28
CA THR A 728 -1.98 -43.14 -11.50
C THR A 728 -0.57 -42.61 -11.27
N ARG A 729 0.40 -43.13 -12.03
CA ARG A 729 1.78 -42.59 -12.09
C ARG A 729 2.13 -42.24 -13.53
N SER A 730 2.64 -41.04 -13.75
CA SER A 730 3.03 -40.49 -15.05
C SER A 730 4.41 -39.84 -14.98
N GLY A 731 4.92 -39.37 -16.12
CA GLY A 731 6.26 -38.76 -16.22
C GLY A 731 7.40 -39.80 -16.26
N GLU A 732 8.57 -39.46 -15.72
CA GLU A 732 9.73 -40.37 -15.71
C GLU A 732 9.57 -41.44 -14.62
N VAL A 733 9.70 -42.70 -15.02
CA VAL A 733 9.48 -43.86 -14.13
C VAL A 733 10.77 -44.64 -13.84
N SER A 734 11.93 -44.14 -14.25
CA SER A 734 13.24 -44.77 -14.02
C SER A 734 13.46 -45.23 -12.58
N ASP A 735 12.98 -44.44 -11.61
CA ASP A 735 13.23 -44.65 -10.19
C ASP A 735 12.00 -45.26 -9.50
N ALA A 736 12.22 -45.88 -8.33
CA ALA A 736 11.13 -46.27 -7.46
C ALA A 736 10.46 -45.03 -6.85
N ALA A 737 9.14 -45.07 -6.68
CA ALA A 737 8.35 -43.98 -6.11
C ALA A 737 7.41 -44.51 -5.02
N ARG A 738 7.13 -43.70 -4.00
CA ARG A 738 6.17 -44.05 -2.94
C ARG A 738 5.32 -42.85 -2.54
N VAL A 739 4.10 -43.12 -2.11
CA VAL A 739 3.20 -42.12 -1.51
C VAL A 739 2.35 -42.79 -0.44
N SER A 740 1.99 -42.05 0.61
CA SER A 740 0.98 -42.49 1.59
C SER A 740 -0.38 -41.88 1.24
N VAL A 741 -1.47 -42.51 1.65
CA VAL A 741 -2.80 -41.87 1.60
C VAL A 741 -3.27 -41.59 3.02
N ALA A 742 -3.54 -40.32 3.32
CA ALA A 742 -4.24 -39.91 4.52
C ALA A 742 -5.74 -39.85 4.24
N LEU A 743 -6.54 -40.45 5.13
CA LEU A 743 -7.99 -40.28 5.12
C LEU A 743 -8.36 -39.18 6.12
N ARG A 744 -9.36 -38.35 5.78
CA ARG A 744 -9.89 -37.32 6.68
C ARG A 744 -11.41 -37.41 6.74
N ASP A 745 -11.92 -37.38 7.97
CA ASP A 745 -13.35 -37.28 8.27
C ASP A 745 -13.96 -36.09 7.54
N GLY A 746 -15.07 -36.33 6.86
CA GLY A 746 -15.98 -35.30 6.38
C GLY A 746 -17.26 -35.35 7.21
N THR A 747 -18.39 -35.65 6.56
CA THR A 747 -19.62 -36.02 7.27
C THR A 747 -19.68 -37.51 7.67
N ALA A 748 -18.80 -38.34 7.11
CA ALA A 748 -18.48 -39.71 7.54
C ALA A 748 -17.31 -39.70 8.54
N ILE A 749 -17.38 -40.55 9.57
CA ILE A 749 -16.41 -40.59 10.68
C ILE A 749 -15.58 -41.88 10.66
N ALA A 750 -14.26 -41.76 10.78
CA ALA A 750 -13.31 -42.88 10.88
C ALA A 750 -13.64 -43.84 12.04
N GLY A 751 -13.57 -45.14 11.77
CA GLY A 751 -13.94 -46.21 12.71
C GLY A 751 -15.44 -46.34 12.97
N VAL A 752 -16.26 -45.41 12.48
CA VAL A 752 -17.73 -45.43 12.58
C VAL A 752 -18.36 -45.78 11.24
N ASP A 753 -18.09 -44.98 10.20
CA ASP A 753 -18.69 -45.05 8.86
C ASP A 753 -17.74 -45.67 7.82
N TYR A 754 -16.42 -45.56 8.02
CA TYR A 754 -15.37 -46.21 7.22
C TYR A 754 -14.18 -46.64 8.10
N THR A 755 -13.28 -47.49 7.58
CA THR A 755 -12.05 -47.91 8.28
C THR A 755 -10.86 -47.02 7.95
N GLU A 756 -10.22 -46.45 8.96
CA GLU A 756 -8.94 -45.75 8.81
C GLU A 756 -7.78 -46.73 9.06
N GLU A 757 -7.15 -47.20 7.97
CA GLU A 757 -5.90 -47.97 8.01
C GLU A 757 -4.80 -47.20 7.26
N PRO A 758 -3.51 -47.28 7.66
CA PRO A 758 -2.42 -46.65 6.92
C PRO A 758 -2.24 -47.28 5.54
N ILE A 759 -2.41 -46.48 4.49
CA ILE A 759 -2.26 -46.90 3.10
C ILE A 759 -0.93 -46.36 2.55
N GLU A 760 -0.01 -47.25 2.17
CA GLU A 760 1.23 -46.91 1.45
C GLU A 760 1.21 -47.55 0.06
N LEU A 761 1.39 -46.74 -0.97
CA LEU A 761 1.50 -47.18 -2.36
C LEU A 761 2.96 -47.06 -2.81
N SER A 762 3.48 -48.10 -3.47
CA SER A 762 4.88 -48.17 -3.89
C SER A 762 5.04 -48.74 -5.30
N TRP A 763 5.72 -47.98 -6.16
CA TRP A 763 6.13 -48.32 -7.52
C TRP A 763 7.60 -48.72 -7.51
N ALA A 764 7.94 -49.78 -8.24
CA ALA A 764 9.33 -50.12 -8.50
C ALA A 764 9.95 -49.20 -9.57
N ALA A 765 11.28 -49.24 -9.70
CA ALA A 765 11.97 -48.68 -10.86
C ALA A 765 11.41 -49.30 -12.16
N GLY A 766 10.99 -48.45 -13.09
CA GLY A 766 10.32 -48.82 -14.35
C GLY A 766 8.82 -49.17 -14.22
N ASP A 767 8.22 -49.08 -13.03
CA ASP A 767 6.80 -49.34 -12.82
C ASP A 767 5.96 -48.07 -13.04
N ALA A 768 5.18 -48.08 -14.12
CA ALA A 768 4.21 -47.04 -14.50
C ALA A 768 2.75 -47.50 -14.34
N ALA A 769 2.51 -48.70 -13.79
CA ALA A 769 1.13 -49.20 -13.67
C ALA A 769 0.37 -48.41 -12.61
N ALA A 770 -0.89 -48.05 -12.90
CA ALA A 770 -1.79 -47.51 -11.89
C ALA A 770 -1.97 -48.52 -10.74
N LYS A 771 -2.13 -48.00 -9.53
CA LYS A 771 -2.38 -48.79 -8.32
C LYS A 771 -3.72 -48.42 -7.75
N GLU A 772 -4.43 -49.42 -7.24
CA GLU A 772 -5.69 -49.22 -6.55
C GLU A 772 -5.48 -49.39 -5.05
N PHE A 773 -6.15 -48.57 -4.24
CA PHE A 773 -6.35 -48.84 -2.83
C PHE A 773 -7.84 -48.89 -2.51
N THR A 774 -8.20 -49.59 -1.45
CA THR A 774 -9.59 -49.78 -1.04
C THR A 774 -9.77 -49.35 0.42
N VAL A 775 -10.83 -48.59 0.67
CA VAL A 775 -11.29 -48.23 2.01
C VAL A 775 -12.61 -48.96 2.26
N ASP A 776 -12.68 -49.78 3.32
CA ASP A 776 -13.91 -50.47 3.68
C ASP A 776 -14.93 -49.48 4.27
N THR A 777 -16.11 -49.39 3.66
CA THR A 777 -17.23 -48.59 4.18
C THR A 777 -18.19 -49.46 4.99
N ARG A 778 -18.97 -48.84 5.89
CA ARG A 778 -19.93 -49.55 6.73
C ARG A 778 -21.35 -49.48 6.17
N ALA A 779 -22.07 -50.60 6.26
CA ALA A 779 -23.50 -50.64 5.97
C ALA A 779 -24.35 -49.99 7.07
N GLY A 780 -25.46 -49.35 6.66
CA GLY A 780 -26.47 -48.82 7.58
C GLY A 780 -26.19 -47.43 8.15
N ILE A 781 -25.39 -46.62 7.45
CA ILE A 781 -25.14 -45.21 7.83
C ILE A 781 -26.37 -44.34 7.50
N PRO A 782 -26.66 -43.29 8.30
CA PRO A 782 -27.79 -42.41 8.04
C PRO A 782 -27.46 -41.38 6.95
N GLY A 783 -28.20 -41.45 5.83
CA GLY A 783 -28.18 -40.48 4.75
C GLY A 783 -27.04 -40.69 3.74
N VAL A 784 -26.66 -39.62 3.06
CA VAL A 784 -25.41 -39.53 2.29
C VAL A 784 -24.35 -38.94 3.22
N ARG A 785 -23.16 -39.52 3.20
CA ARG A 785 -22.00 -39.06 3.97
C ARG A 785 -20.74 -39.05 3.11
N ASP A 786 -19.70 -38.36 3.56
CA ASP A 786 -18.46 -38.16 2.80
C ASP A 786 -17.21 -38.26 3.67
N PHE A 787 -16.11 -38.72 3.08
CA PHE A 787 -14.75 -38.57 3.60
C PHE A 787 -13.80 -38.29 2.45
N THR A 788 -12.62 -37.74 2.75
CA THR A 788 -11.63 -37.37 1.73
C THR A 788 -10.39 -38.25 1.87
N ALA A 789 -9.87 -38.71 0.74
CA ALA A 789 -8.54 -39.30 0.62
C ALA A 789 -7.58 -38.27 0.03
N THR A 790 -6.41 -38.12 0.66
CA THR A 790 -5.36 -37.14 0.29
C THR A 790 -4.04 -37.87 0.11
N LEU A 791 -3.36 -37.65 -1.01
CA LEU A 791 -2.00 -38.12 -1.22
C LEU A 791 -1.03 -37.32 -0.34
N VAL A 792 -0.25 -38.00 0.50
CA VAL A 792 0.68 -37.35 1.44
C VAL A 792 2.04 -38.06 1.49
N SER A 793 3.06 -37.33 1.95
CA SER A 793 4.43 -37.84 2.12
C SER A 793 4.98 -38.57 0.86
N PRO A 794 4.96 -37.92 -0.32
CA PRO A 794 5.57 -38.49 -1.52
C PRO A 794 7.09 -38.67 -1.33
N VAL A 795 7.64 -39.72 -1.94
CA VAL A 795 9.07 -40.05 -1.90
C VAL A 795 9.52 -40.41 -3.31
N ASP A 796 10.51 -39.67 -3.81
CA ASP A 796 11.11 -39.81 -5.15
C ASP A 796 10.09 -39.65 -6.29
N THR A 797 9.11 -38.79 -6.05
CA THR A 797 7.98 -38.45 -6.92
C THR A 797 7.31 -37.17 -6.41
N GLU A 798 6.53 -36.52 -7.25
CA GLU A 798 5.67 -35.38 -6.95
C GLU A 798 4.19 -35.81 -6.96
N VAL A 799 3.32 -34.97 -6.40
CA VAL A 799 1.86 -35.10 -6.52
C VAL A 799 1.38 -34.14 -7.60
N GLY A 800 0.53 -34.62 -8.52
CA GLY A 800 0.02 -33.81 -9.65
C GLY A 800 -1.15 -32.90 -9.29
N GLU A 801 -1.89 -32.44 -10.30
CA GLU A 801 -3.01 -31.49 -10.12
C GLU A 801 -4.12 -32.05 -9.23
N ARG A 802 -4.21 -33.39 -9.13
CA ARG A 802 -5.19 -34.09 -8.30
C ARG A 802 -4.52 -34.81 -7.13
N GLU A 803 -4.37 -34.08 -6.02
CA GLU A 803 -3.92 -34.57 -4.71
C GLU A 803 -5.03 -35.27 -3.91
N THR A 804 -6.30 -34.88 -4.12
CA THR A 804 -7.44 -35.32 -3.29
C THR A 804 -8.59 -35.92 -4.10
N ALA A 805 -9.29 -36.86 -3.46
CA ALA A 805 -10.55 -37.42 -3.95
C ALA A 805 -11.54 -37.60 -2.79
N THR A 806 -12.78 -37.20 -3.01
CA THR A 806 -13.90 -37.36 -2.08
C THR A 806 -14.64 -38.66 -2.36
N VAL A 807 -14.95 -39.40 -1.30
CA VAL A 807 -15.73 -40.64 -1.34
C VAL A 807 -17.09 -40.38 -0.72
N MET A 808 -18.13 -40.38 -1.55
CA MET A 808 -19.52 -40.28 -1.11
C MET A 808 -20.04 -41.69 -0.77
N ILE A 809 -20.46 -41.91 0.47
CA ILE A 809 -21.10 -43.15 0.93
C ILE A 809 -22.61 -42.91 1.08
N SER A 810 -23.45 -43.73 0.47
CA SER A 810 -24.92 -43.56 0.52
C SER A 810 -25.68 -44.87 0.71
N GLN A 811 -26.81 -44.84 1.43
CA GLN A 811 -27.71 -46.00 1.50
C GLN A 811 -28.85 -45.87 0.47
N ASP A 812 -28.75 -46.64 -0.61
CA ASP A 812 -29.86 -46.82 -1.57
C ASP A 812 -30.99 -47.69 -0.96
N ASP A 813 -31.98 -47.04 -0.35
CA ASP A 813 -33.29 -47.68 -0.09
C ASP A 813 -34.05 -47.83 -1.42
N ALA A 814 -33.85 -48.98 -2.07
CA ALA A 814 -34.27 -49.21 -3.45
C ALA A 814 -35.79 -49.20 -3.68
N GLY A 815 -36.26 -48.32 -4.59
CA GLY A 815 -37.33 -48.66 -5.53
C GLY A 815 -38.36 -47.57 -5.88
N THR A 816 -38.18 -46.88 -7.02
CA THR A 816 -39.04 -47.04 -8.23
C THR A 816 -38.55 -46.24 -9.45
N ASP A 817 -37.95 -46.96 -10.40
CA ASP A 817 -37.80 -46.74 -11.87
C ASP A 817 -37.25 -45.43 -12.51
N PRO A 818 -36.61 -45.53 -13.71
CA PRO A 818 -35.68 -44.51 -14.21
C PRO A 818 -36.19 -43.65 -15.39
N VAL A 819 -35.50 -42.53 -15.60
CA VAL A 819 -35.51 -41.68 -16.82
C VAL A 819 -34.07 -41.17 -16.99
N THR A 820 -33.20 -41.84 -17.77
CA THR A 820 -32.86 -41.50 -19.18
C THR A 820 -32.60 -40.00 -19.40
N ASP A 821 -31.37 -39.56 -19.67
CA ASP A 821 -30.68 -39.87 -20.93
C ASP A 821 -29.14 -39.89 -20.80
N PRO A 822 -28.39 -40.62 -21.65
CA PRO A 822 -26.93 -40.65 -21.65
C PRO A 822 -26.33 -39.70 -22.69
N VAL A 823 -25.17 -39.11 -22.38
CA VAL A 823 -24.26 -38.59 -23.41
C VAL A 823 -22.99 -39.44 -23.42
N THR A 824 -23.00 -40.42 -24.32
CA THR A 824 -21.80 -41.04 -24.87
C THR A 824 -21.80 -40.79 -26.37
N ASP A 825 -20.77 -40.14 -26.90
CA ASP A 825 -20.05 -40.72 -28.03
C ASP A 825 -18.60 -40.18 -28.09
N PRO A 826 -17.63 -40.97 -28.58
CA PRO A 826 -16.20 -40.67 -28.50
C PRO A 826 -15.60 -40.19 -29.83
N VAL A 827 -14.36 -39.70 -29.80
CA VAL A 827 -13.43 -39.84 -30.94
C VAL A 827 -12.07 -40.29 -30.44
N THR A 828 -11.75 -41.57 -30.68
CA THR A 828 -10.39 -41.99 -30.99
C THR A 828 -10.25 -42.00 -32.52
N ASP A 829 -9.09 -41.58 -33.03
CA ASP A 829 -8.74 -41.84 -34.44
C ASP A 829 -7.22 -42.09 -34.55
N PRO A 830 -6.78 -43.30 -34.94
CA PRO A 830 -5.37 -43.61 -35.18
C PRO A 830 -5.11 -43.97 -36.65
N VAL A 831 -4.36 -43.13 -37.38
CA VAL A 831 -3.76 -43.51 -38.69
C VAL A 831 -2.30 -43.04 -38.76
N THR A 832 -1.48 -43.87 -39.42
CA THR A 832 -0.02 -43.91 -39.42
C THR A 832 0.71 -42.92 -40.35
N ASP A 833 1.92 -42.55 -39.92
CA ASP A 833 3.11 -41.94 -40.57
C ASP A 833 3.58 -42.64 -41.89
N PRO A 834 4.56 -42.15 -42.72
CA PRO A 834 5.23 -40.82 -42.88
C PRO A 834 5.21 -40.25 -44.33
N VAL A 835 5.82 -39.06 -44.58
CA VAL A 835 6.85 -38.75 -45.66
C VAL A 835 6.98 -37.23 -46.03
N THR A 836 8.17 -36.66 -45.74
CA THR A 836 8.94 -35.52 -46.35
C THR A 836 8.36 -34.13 -46.72
N ASP A 837 9.05 -33.12 -46.16
CA ASP A 837 9.28 -31.68 -46.53
C ASP A 837 9.93 -31.48 -47.95
N PRO A 838 10.14 -30.26 -48.55
CA PRO A 838 9.64 -28.87 -48.31
C PRO A 838 8.95 -28.17 -49.54
N GLY A 839 8.37 -26.95 -49.36
CA GLY A 839 8.06 -26.08 -50.52
C GLY A 839 7.33 -24.73 -50.36
N THR A 840 8.07 -23.64 -50.05
CA THR A 840 7.92 -22.23 -50.52
C THR A 840 6.67 -21.34 -50.25
N ASP A 841 6.99 -20.12 -49.79
CA ASP A 841 6.27 -18.83 -49.57
C ASP A 841 5.95 -18.02 -50.87
N PRO A 842 5.43 -16.76 -50.88
CA PRO A 842 4.18 -16.14 -50.35
C PRO A 842 3.19 -15.67 -51.46
N GLY A 843 2.02 -15.07 -51.10
CA GLY A 843 1.14 -14.42 -52.10
C GLY A 843 -0.06 -13.54 -51.66
N THR A 844 0.20 -12.32 -51.16
CA THR A 844 -0.56 -11.03 -51.33
C THR A 844 -2.10 -10.88 -51.13
N ASP A 845 -2.42 -9.91 -50.26
CA ASP A 845 -3.63 -9.07 -49.93
C ASP A 845 -4.32 -8.29 -51.11
N PRO A 846 -5.41 -7.46 -50.98
CA PRO A 846 -6.52 -7.25 -49.99
C PRO A 846 -7.98 -7.32 -50.57
N GLY A 847 -9.02 -7.12 -49.73
CA GLY A 847 -10.44 -7.04 -50.20
C GLY A 847 -11.59 -6.53 -49.29
N THR A 848 -11.49 -5.30 -48.75
CA THR A 848 -12.58 -4.31 -48.45
C THR A 848 -13.95 -4.68 -47.79
N ASP A 849 -14.15 -4.10 -46.59
CA ASP A 849 -15.30 -3.27 -46.12
C ASP A 849 -16.69 -3.88 -45.74
N PRO A 850 -17.27 -3.57 -44.54
CA PRO A 850 -18.57 -4.10 -44.06
C PRO A 850 -19.76 -3.11 -44.19
N VAL A 851 -21.00 -3.64 -44.20
CA VAL A 851 -22.24 -2.83 -44.31
C VAL A 851 -23.25 -3.13 -43.19
N THR A 852 -23.28 -2.22 -42.21
CA THR A 852 -24.40 -1.69 -41.38
C THR A 852 -25.57 -2.59 -40.91
N ASP A 853 -25.65 -2.68 -39.57
CA ASP A 853 -26.76 -2.26 -38.67
C ASP A 853 -27.99 -3.19 -38.40
N PRO A 854 -28.48 -3.32 -37.14
CA PRO A 854 -29.40 -4.38 -36.72
C PRO A 854 -30.90 -3.99 -36.65
N GLY A 855 -31.76 -5.01 -36.56
CA GLY A 855 -33.22 -4.86 -36.53
C GLY A 855 -33.82 -4.52 -35.14
N SER A 856 -35.06 -4.00 -35.16
CA SER A 856 -35.75 -3.37 -34.04
C SER A 856 -37.01 -4.14 -33.56
N ASP A 857 -37.22 -4.17 -32.23
CA ASP A 857 -38.53 -4.01 -31.52
C ASP A 857 -39.62 -5.13 -31.72
N PRO A 858 -40.79 -5.13 -31.03
CA PRO A 858 -41.19 -4.69 -29.66
C PRO A 858 -41.83 -5.80 -28.76
N GLY A 859 -41.99 -5.52 -27.46
CA GLY A 859 -42.52 -6.43 -26.41
C GLY A 859 -44.05 -6.55 -26.19
N SER A 860 -44.45 -6.99 -24.98
CA SER A 860 -45.86 -7.04 -24.51
C SER A 860 -46.05 -7.25 -22.99
N ASP A 861 -47.05 -6.57 -22.40
CA ASP A 861 -47.49 -6.50 -20.98
C ASP A 861 -49.00 -6.96 -20.86
N PRO A 862 -49.81 -6.89 -19.74
CA PRO A 862 -49.57 -6.33 -18.39
C PRO A 862 -50.16 -7.04 -17.13
N GLY A 863 -49.51 -6.78 -15.97
CA GLY A 863 -50.14 -6.29 -14.70
C GLY A 863 -50.94 -7.20 -13.73
N ALA A 864 -50.71 -7.02 -12.42
CA ALA A 864 -51.72 -6.97 -11.33
C ALA A 864 -51.13 -6.54 -9.94
N ASP A 865 -51.92 -5.81 -9.14
CA ASP A 865 -51.63 -5.10 -7.86
C ASP A 865 -52.87 -5.31 -6.91
N PRO A 866 -53.08 -4.74 -5.68
CA PRO A 866 -52.25 -4.33 -4.51
C PRO A 866 -52.66 -4.98 -3.14
N GLY A 867 -51.90 -4.70 -2.05
CA GLY A 867 -52.40 -4.59 -0.66
C GLY A 867 -51.69 -5.45 0.42
N ALA A 868 -51.53 -5.03 1.70
CA ALA A 868 -52.05 -3.84 2.39
C ALA A 868 -51.29 -3.50 3.72
N ASP A 869 -51.41 -2.22 4.13
CA ASP A 869 -51.20 -1.64 5.49
C ASP A 869 -52.63 -1.30 6.06
N PRO A 870 -52.92 -0.76 7.30
CA PRO A 870 -52.04 -0.19 8.33
C PRO A 870 -52.36 -0.43 9.84
N GLY A 871 -51.42 -0.03 10.70
CA GLY A 871 -51.67 0.52 12.05
C GLY A 871 -51.09 -0.26 13.26
N ALA A 872 -50.75 0.37 14.41
CA ALA A 872 -50.75 1.81 14.74
C ALA A 872 -49.97 2.12 16.05
N ASP A 873 -49.32 3.28 16.11
CA ASP A 873 -49.06 4.11 17.31
C ASP A 873 -50.29 5.06 17.49
N PRO A 874 -50.71 5.64 18.66
CA PRO A 874 -49.80 6.39 19.54
C PRO A 874 -50.11 6.65 21.05
N LYS A 875 -49.03 7.13 21.73
CA LYS A 875 -48.96 8.28 22.68
C LYS A 875 -49.14 8.17 24.22
N THR A 876 -48.28 8.98 24.86
CA THR A 876 -48.40 9.82 26.09
C THR A 876 -48.01 9.34 27.51
N ASP A 877 -46.97 10.03 28.02
CA ASP A 877 -46.57 10.38 29.42
C ASP A 877 -47.74 11.08 30.21
N PRO A 878 -47.71 11.39 31.55
CA PRO A 878 -46.61 11.40 32.54
C PRO A 878 -46.91 10.90 33.98
N GLY A 879 -45.91 10.88 34.89
CA GLY A 879 -46.15 11.16 36.33
C GLY A 879 -45.42 10.35 37.42
N THR A 880 -44.35 10.93 37.97
CA THR A 880 -44.03 11.15 39.41
C THR A 880 -44.70 10.33 40.55
N GLU A 881 -43.86 9.86 41.51
CA GLU A 881 -44.01 9.89 43.01
C GLU A 881 -44.02 8.59 43.87
N SER A 882 -43.01 8.55 44.77
CA SER A 882 -43.04 8.17 46.21
C SER A 882 -43.33 6.74 46.73
N ALA A 883 -42.29 6.13 47.34
CA ALA A 883 -42.17 5.65 48.75
C ALA A 883 -41.13 4.50 48.85
N THR A 884 -40.23 4.37 49.84
CA THR A 884 -40.29 4.69 51.28
C THR A 884 -38.92 5.05 51.92
N ASP A 885 -38.92 5.99 52.88
CA ASP A 885 -37.94 6.17 53.98
C ASP A 885 -38.71 5.98 55.33
N PRO A 886 -38.12 5.50 56.45
CA PRO A 886 -37.56 6.42 57.46
C PRO A 886 -36.34 5.90 58.25
N GLY A 887 -35.25 6.69 58.35
CA GLY A 887 -34.04 6.30 59.13
C GLY A 887 -33.17 7.43 59.73
N ALA A 888 -33.76 8.40 60.46
CA ALA A 888 -33.05 9.63 60.88
C ALA A 888 -32.27 9.60 62.22
N LYS A 889 -31.00 10.07 62.20
CA LYS A 889 -30.29 10.94 63.19
C LYS A 889 -30.08 10.45 64.67
N PRO A 890 -29.29 11.14 65.54
CA PRO A 890 -28.21 12.15 65.32
C PRO A 890 -26.91 12.00 66.19
N SER A 891 -25.86 12.75 65.79
CA SER A 891 -24.90 13.55 66.61
C SER A 891 -24.02 12.98 67.76
N THR A 892 -22.72 13.35 67.65
CA THR A 892 -21.76 13.80 68.69
C THR A 892 -21.30 12.86 69.81
N THR A 893 -19.98 12.59 69.87
CA THR A 893 -19.03 13.25 70.82
C THR A 893 -17.55 12.90 70.55
N THR A 894 -16.69 13.93 70.52
CA THR A 894 -15.23 13.88 70.81
C THR A 894 -15.00 13.71 72.34
N PRO A 895 -13.81 13.31 72.88
CA PRO A 895 -12.48 13.83 72.47
C PRO A 895 -11.20 12.97 72.67
N LEU A 896 -10.07 13.50 72.15
CA LEU A 896 -8.65 13.39 72.61
C LEU A 896 -8.05 11.98 72.87
N ALA A 897 -6.86 11.60 72.39
CA ALA A 897 -5.58 12.32 72.28
C ALA A 897 -4.64 11.48 71.38
N ASP A 898 -4.02 12.05 70.34
CA ASP A 898 -2.73 12.76 70.36
C ASP A 898 -1.49 11.86 70.52
N THR A 899 -0.84 11.60 69.38
CA THR A 899 0.63 11.71 69.24
C THR A 899 0.91 12.47 67.95
N GLY A 900 1.36 13.72 68.04
CA GLY A 900 1.50 14.62 66.89
C GLY A 900 2.89 14.75 66.24
N ALA A 901 2.92 15.65 65.25
CA ALA A 901 4.06 16.44 64.74
C ALA A 901 5.18 15.74 63.90
N SER A 902 5.00 15.75 62.56
CA SER A 902 5.63 16.68 61.57
C SER A 902 7.08 17.22 61.77
N PRO A 903 7.77 17.75 60.73
CA PRO A 903 7.39 17.91 59.30
C PRO A 903 8.46 17.53 58.22
N ALA A 904 7.96 17.41 56.98
CA ALA A 904 8.55 17.77 55.69
C ALA A 904 10.08 17.95 55.51
N LYS A 905 10.69 17.05 54.72
CA LYS A 905 11.70 17.35 53.67
C LYS A 905 11.54 16.34 52.53
N GLY A 906 11.14 16.77 51.33
CA GLY A 906 10.99 15.84 50.19
C GLY A 906 10.54 16.46 48.86
N LEU A 907 9.69 17.49 48.88
CA LEU A 907 9.03 17.98 47.65
C LEU A 907 9.86 18.97 46.78
N VAL A 908 11.10 19.29 47.16
CA VAL A 908 11.94 20.28 46.46
C VAL A 908 12.84 19.66 45.38
N TRP A 909 13.10 18.35 45.44
CA TRP A 909 13.98 17.67 44.47
C TRP A 909 13.27 17.24 43.18
N VAL A 910 11.98 16.92 43.23
CA VAL A 910 11.22 16.44 42.05
C VAL A 910 11.03 17.55 41.01
N VAL A 911 10.66 18.76 41.46
CA VAL A 911 10.45 19.92 40.56
C VAL A 911 11.75 20.40 39.91
N LEU A 912 12.89 20.27 40.61
CA LEU A 912 14.20 20.66 40.08
C LEU A 912 14.78 19.64 39.09
N LEU A 913 14.41 18.35 39.19
CA LEU A 913 14.81 17.33 38.22
C LEU A 913 14.00 17.42 36.92
N LEU A 914 12.69 17.68 37.00
CA LEU A 914 11.85 17.88 35.80
C LEU A 914 12.26 19.13 34.99
N ALA A 915 12.57 20.24 35.67
CA ALA A 915 13.06 21.45 35.01
C ALA A 915 14.46 21.30 34.41
N ALA A 916 15.30 20.40 34.93
CA ALA A 916 16.64 20.13 34.40
C ALA A 916 16.62 19.14 33.22
N GLY A 917 15.70 18.17 33.22
CA GLY A 917 15.50 17.22 32.12
C GLY A 917 15.03 17.90 30.83
N GLY A 918 13.98 18.72 30.91
CA GLY A 918 13.44 19.43 29.74
C GLY A 918 14.44 20.39 29.08
N LEU A 919 15.32 21.01 29.86
CA LEU A 919 16.32 21.94 29.34
C LEU A 919 17.49 21.24 28.62
N LEU A 920 17.76 19.96 28.93
CA LEU A 920 18.80 19.16 28.27
C LEU A 920 18.31 18.56 26.94
N LEU A 921 17.03 18.17 26.85
CA LEU A 921 16.43 17.68 25.61
C LEU A 921 16.29 18.81 24.56
N ALA A 922 15.83 19.99 24.98
CA ALA A 922 15.74 21.16 24.09
C ALA A 922 17.11 21.63 23.58
N ALA A 923 18.17 21.56 24.40
CA ALA A 923 19.53 21.93 24.00
C ALA A 923 20.17 20.92 23.02
N GLY A 924 19.73 19.65 23.04
CA GLY A 924 20.14 18.64 22.07
C GLY A 924 19.65 18.98 20.66
N LYS A 925 18.31 19.10 20.49
CA LYS A 925 17.69 19.38 19.17
C LYS A 925 18.15 20.74 18.59
N LEU A 926 18.24 21.82 19.38
CA LEU A 926 18.73 23.12 18.87
C LEU A 926 20.19 23.11 18.39
N SER A 927 21.04 22.20 18.89
CA SER A 927 22.46 22.16 18.51
C SER A 927 22.73 21.54 17.13
N ARG A 928 21.81 20.70 16.62
CA ARG A 928 21.92 20.09 15.29
C ARG A 928 21.27 20.95 14.19
N GLY A 929 20.16 21.63 14.48
CA GLY A 929 19.51 22.54 13.52
C GLY A 929 20.41 23.69 13.03
N ILE A 930 21.28 24.22 13.91
CA ILE A 930 22.20 25.33 13.59
C ILE A 930 23.39 24.89 12.69
N LEU A 931 23.60 23.58 12.48
CA LEU A 931 24.66 23.07 11.61
C LEU A 931 24.22 22.76 10.16
N ARG A 932 22.92 22.63 9.88
CA ARG A 932 22.41 22.58 8.49
C ARG A 932 22.20 23.99 7.89
N SER A 933 21.87 25.03 8.68
CA SER A 933 21.58 26.39 8.19
C SER A 933 22.78 27.29 7.82
N GLN A 934 24.00 26.74 7.68
CA GLN A 934 25.23 27.50 7.39
C GLN A 934 25.90 27.15 6.03
N ARG A 935 25.24 26.41 5.13
CA ARG A 935 25.77 26.13 3.77
C ARG A 935 25.09 26.84 2.59
N PHE A 936 23.98 27.53 2.79
CA PHE A 936 23.42 28.45 1.80
C PHE A 936 23.62 29.91 2.23
N HIS A 937 24.82 30.45 1.99
CA HIS A 937 25.12 31.84 1.57
C HIS A 937 26.64 32.08 1.59
N GLY A 938 27.31 31.57 0.56
CA GLY A 938 28.74 31.77 0.29
C GLY A 938 28.96 32.13 -1.17
N ASN A 939 28.45 33.29 -1.58
CA ASN A 939 28.38 33.73 -2.97
C ASN A 939 29.79 33.97 -3.58
N ALA A 940 29.88 34.05 -4.90
CA ALA A 940 31.13 34.34 -5.60
C ALA A 940 31.75 35.67 -5.12
N GLY A 941 32.96 35.59 -4.54
CA GLY A 941 33.70 36.73 -3.96
C GLY A 941 34.86 36.32 -3.07
#